data_AF-A0A1T5LS83-F1
#
_entry.id   AF-A0A1T5LS83-F1
#
_cell.length_a   1.000
_cell.length_b   1.000
_cell.length_c   1.000
_cell.angle_alpha   90.00
_cell.angle_beta   90.00
_cell.angle_gamma   90.00
#
_symmetry.space_group_name_H-M   'P 1'
#
loop_
_entity.id
_entity.type
_entity.pdbx_description
1 polymer ?
#
loop_
_entity_poly.entity_id
_entity_poly.type
_entity_poly.pdbx_seq_one_letter_code
_entity_poly.pdbx_strand_id
1 'polypeptide(L)'
;MKNCYTRMLLKKMCLILMLCFSAVLINAQTLVWEDNFDGPSIDGNKWTYDFGDGCERGLCGWGNSELQYYTSRTDNARVENGNLVIEAKRETFLTREFTSARLKTEGRMHFKYGTLEARIKVPSLANGLWPAYWMLGTTGNWPANGEIDMMEMGSAAAIAAGVANRRAGAAVHWDYQGSQADFGEDYTSPTDLTSGYHIYKLTWDAQYIRVYIDNIEFFDFAISDIAGGSLDEFHIPHYLILNLAVGGSYTGVMSAAGITAPLPGKMEIDYIKLYQNSGSSLYVGSANAQAGTFGVYTETTPVNNALTYGVDANLYLWNNLTPITATPYEGSQVMAYRANAGAWFGLGVATDYKNMSSFSGGNLKFHMKTSSTATFKVGISTAFGDSWINFVNGGQQYGLVRDGNWHEVTIPFSAFYNLDLYSVKQMFMVVADPPAANVDIFIDNIYYSGGAVVNQPPTVSITSPSAGASFAQGQAITINATAADANGSVTKVEFLADGIKIGEDTSSPYTFSWSGAAAGNRILTARAIDNGNASTTSSSVSITVNVAATNLALNKAVTVSSSENTTLSGAAAVDGNASTRWSSAFSDPQWLYVDLGASYAVNRVKITWEAAYGKDYQVQVSSNASSWTTIKTITNNTTLVNDHSGLSGTGRYIRIYGTARGTVYGYSIFELEIYGTPGTTSTVCTGTATNGDYSYEVSTTGGTVNWKFIPLAPIQGSTLAILYVKIGNGGYAGYPMTASGSNFTYSQVQSSGSALTFYYTYRVGNTTTERNSSANPHTYTVGTTCSAGARNAAQEETQQLALESPVEIYPNPVEHELRVKGIQEAPVRITDMTGKEIMQGNLRGGAMEISPLHAGVYIAIIQSKKGMVVKRFIKR
;
A
#
# COMPACT_ATOMS: atom_id res chain seq x y z
N MET A 1 -40.42 -64.37 -6.82
CA MET A 1 -40.19 -65.69 -7.48
C MET A 1 -39.21 -65.49 -8.63
N LYS A 2 -38.17 -66.34 -8.75
CA LYS A 2 -37.23 -66.51 -9.91
C LYS A 2 -36.39 -65.26 -10.31
N ASN A 3 -35.05 -65.22 -10.10
CA ASN A 3 -33.93 -65.86 -10.84
C ASN A 3 -33.62 -65.15 -12.18
N CYS A 4 -32.38 -64.81 -12.62
CA CYS A 4 -30.98 -65.20 -12.28
C CYS A 4 -30.04 -63.96 -12.23
N TYR A 5 -28.99 -63.88 -11.39
CA TYR A 5 -27.57 -64.26 -11.65
C TYR A 5 -27.04 -63.91 -13.08
N THR A 6 -25.91 -63.21 -13.30
CA THR A 6 -24.55 -63.42 -12.72
C THR A 6 -23.62 -62.19 -12.87
N ARG A 7 -22.67 -61.99 -11.92
CA ARG A 7 -21.35 -61.27 -11.91
C ARG A 7 -20.93 -60.50 -13.19
N MET A 8 -20.26 -59.34 -13.22
CA MET A 8 -19.61 -58.41 -12.25
C MET A 8 -19.35 -57.07 -13.03
N LEU A 9 -18.77 -55.95 -12.55
CA LEU A 9 -17.94 -55.65 -11.37
C LEU A 9 -18.30 -54.26 -10.73
N LEU A 10 -17.35 -53.31 -10.62
CA LEU A 10 -17.42 -52.04 -9.89
C LEU A 10 -18.02 -50.83 -10.66
N LYS A 11 -18.99 -50.19 -9.98
CA LYS A 11 -19.17 -48.73 -9.76
C LYS A 11 -18.72 -47.73 -10.85
N LYS A 12 -19.73 -47.16 -11.52
CA LYS A 12 -19.66 -45.90 -12.29
C LYS A 12 -19.51 -44.65 -11.39
N MET A 13 -19.26 -43.52 -12.04
CA MET A 13 -19.31 -42.12 -11.55
C MET A 13 -18.14 -41.64 -10.69
N CYS A 14 -17.06 -41.25 -11.39
CA CYS A 14 -16.28 -40.08 -11.03
C CYS A 14 -16.09 -39.26 -12.32
N LEU A 15 -16.86 -38.18 -12.49
CA LEU A 15 -16.67 -37.25 -13.59
C LEU A 15 -15.53 -36.30 -13.18
N ILE A 16 -14.49 -36.21 -14.00
CA ILE A 16 -13.31 -35.39 -13.72
C ILE A 16 -13.72 -33.92 -13.78
N LEU A 17 -13.86 -33.28 -12.62
CA LEU A 17 -13.90 -31.83 -12.52
C LEU A 17 -12.50 -31.33 -12.16
N MET A 18 -11.80 -30.76 -13.14
CA MET A 18 -10.63 -29.94 -12.88
C MET A 18 -11.08 -28.70 -12.10
N LEU A 19 -11.03 -28.77 -10.77
CA LEU A 19 -11.00 -27.56 -9.95
C LEU A 19 -9.55 -27.11 -9.84
N CYS A 20 -9.19 -26.14 -10.68
CA CYS A 20 -7.95 -25.39 -10.51
C CYS A 20 -7.90 -24.85 -9.08
N PHE A 21 -6.88 -25.25 -8.32
CA PHE A 21 -6.41 -24.46 -7.20
C PHE A 21 -5.76 -23.20 -7.77
N SER A 22 -6.59 -22.25 -8.17
CA SER A 22 -6.17 -20.85 -8.28
C SER A 22 -5.76 -20.43 -6.87
N ALA A 23 -4.46 -20.42 -6.60
CA ALA A 23 -3.96 -19.68 -5.46
C ALA A 23 -4.46 -18.25 -5.61
N VAL A 24 -5.30 -17.80 -4.67
CA VAL A 24 -5.62 -16.38 -4.55
C VAL A 24 -4.34 -15.72 -4.04
N LEU A 25 -3.47 -15.38 -4.99
CA LEU A 25 -2.53 -14.30 -4.82
C LEU A 25 -3.38 -13.09 -4.42
N ILE A 26 -3.30 -12.72 -3.14
CA ILE A 26 -3.61 -11.35 -2.75
C ILE A 26 -2.52 -10.53 -3.40
N ASN A 27 -2.80 -10.08 -4.63
CA ASN A 27 -1.94 -9.13 -5.32
C ASN A 27 -1.99 -7.86 -4.46
N ALA A 28 -0.88 -7.56 -3.79
CA ALA A 28 -0.73 -6.25 -3.17
C ALA A 28 -0.88 -5.20 -4.27
N GLN A 29 -1.76 -4.22 -4.07
CA GLN A 29 -1.96 -3.17 -5.06
C GLN A 29 -0.61 -2.47 -5.31
N THR A 30 -0.25 -2.31 -6.58
CA THR A 30 1.04 -1.73 -6.94
C THR A 30 0.91 -0.21 -6.92
N LEU A 31 1.71 0.46 -6.08
CA LEU A 31 1.87 1.91 -6.11
C LEU A 31 2.52 2.30 -7.44
N VAL A 32 1.90 3.20 -8.20
CA VAL A 32 2.37 3.60 -9.54
C VAL A 32 2.67 5.08 -9.69
N TRP A 33 2.11 5.92 -8.82
CA TRP A 33 2.36 7.35 -8.78
C TRP A 33 2.12 7.86 -7.37
N GLU A 34 2.97 8.78 -6.92
CA GLU A 34 2.79 9.48 -5.64
C GLU A 34 3.33 10.91 -5.69
N ASP A 35 2.80 11.74 -4.79
CA ASP A 35 3.44 12.97 -4.37
C ASP A 35 3.39 13.07 -2.84
N ASN A 36 4.57 13.08 -2.20
CA ASN A 36 4.74 13.22 -0.75
C ASN A 36 5.19 14.64 -0.36
N PHE A 37 5.27 15.57 -1.33
CA PHE A 37 5.61 16.98 -1.10
C PHE A 37 6.90 17.23 -0.28
N ASP A 38 7.90 16.35 -0.40
CA ASP A 38 9.22 16.48 0.27
C ASP A 38 10.12 17.56 -0.37
N GLY A 39 9.77 18.05 -1.57
CA GLY A 39 10.58 19.00 -2.35
C GLY A 39 10.55 20.44 -1.82
N PRO A 40 11.46 21.32 -2.27
CA PRO A 40 11.48 22.73 -1.84
C PRO A 40 10.35 23.58 -2.47
N SER A 41 9.61 23.02 -3.44
CA SER A 41 8.56 23.70 -4.19
C SER A 41 7.59 22.67 -4.78
N ILE A 42 6.41 23.14 -5.21
CA ILE A 42 5.44 22.34 -5.94
C ILE A 42 6.05 21.90 -7.28
N ASP A 43 5.97 20.60 -7.60
CA ASP A 43 6.58 20.05 -8.80
C ASP A 43 5.73 20.39 -10.05
N GLY A 44 6.27 21.27 -10.90
CA GLY A 44 5.66 21.68 -12.17
C GLY A 44 5.52 20.56 -13.21
N ASN A 45 6.14 19.40 -13.01
CA ASN A 45 5.90 18.19 -13.80
C ASN A 45 4.61 17.45 -13.39
N LYS A 46 4.17 17.61 -12.14
CA LYS A 46 2.98 16.96 -11.56
C LYS A 46 1.77 17.88 -11.53
N TRP A 47 1.98 19.17 -11.24
CA TRP A 47 0.92 20.15 -11.03
C TRP A 47 1.00 21.36 -11.97
N THR A 48 -0.16 21.88 -12.32
CA THR A 48 -0.37 23.24 -12.84
C THR A 48 -1.51 23.92 -12.09
N TYR A 49 -1.78 25.18 -12.39
CA TYR A 49 -2.74 26.01 -11.68
C TYR A 49 -3.85 26.48 -12.63
N ASP A 50 -5.07 26.57 -12.12
CA ASP A 50 -6.08 27.48 -12.67
C ASP A 50 -5.86 28.88 -12.05
N PHE A 51 -6.13 29.93 -12.82
CA PHE A 51 -5.97 31.33 -12.42
C PHE A 51 -7.26 32.09 -12.68
N GLY A 52 -7.47 33.17 -11.91
CA GLY A 52 -8.59 34.07 -12.16
C GLY A 52 -9.79 33.79 -11.27
N ASP A 53 -10.87 34.48 -11.59
CA ASP A 53 -12.19 34.27 -11.02
C ASP A 53 -13.13 33.57 -12.02
N GLY A 54 -12.58 32.96 -13.07
CA GLY A 54 -13.30 32.23 -14.11
C GLY A 54 -13.91 33.14 -15.20
N CYS A 55 -13.96 34.46 -15.00
CA CYS A 55 -14.54 35.38 -15.98
C CYS A 55 -13.80 35.37 -17.33
N GLU A 56 -12.48 35.22 -17.30
CA GLU A 56 -11.63 35.07 -18.49
C GLU A 56 -11.94 33.82 -19.34
N ARG A 57 -12.70 32.87 -18.77
CA ARG A 57 -13.17 31.63 -19.43
C ARG A 57 -14.68 31.65 -19.72
N GLY A 58 -15.36 32.78 -19.48
CA GLY A 58 -16.81 32.89 -19.56
C GLY A 58 -17.57 32.27 -18.36
N LEU A 59 -16.86 31.85 -17.32
CA LEU A 59 -17.37 31.14 -16.15
C LEU A 59 -17.15 31.96 -14.87
N CYS A 60 -17.62 33.21 -14.85
CA CYS A 60 -17.45 34.12 -13.70
C CYS A 60 -17.88 33.50 -12.36
N GLY A 61 -17.03 33.61 -11.34
CA GLY A 61 -17.20 32.91 -10.06
C GLY A 61 -17.03 31.39 -10.19
N TRP A 62 -16.24 30.93 -11.15
CA TRP A 62 -16.02 29.51 -11.50
C TRP A 62 -17.31 28.71 -11.76
N GLY A 63 -18.36 29.38 -12.25
CA GLY A 63 -19.71 28.80 -12.41
C GLY A 63 -20.53 28.75 -11.11
N ASN A 64 -19.86 28.75 -9.96
CA ASN A 64 -20.45 28.58 -8.63
C ASN A 64 -20.57 29.89 -7.82
N SER A 65 -20.49 31.06 -8.46
CA SER A 65 -20.50 32.37 -7.78
C SER A 65 -19.41 32.53 -6.69
N GLU A 66 -18.28 31.83 -6.84
CA GLU A 66 -17.14 31.86 -5.93
C GLU A 66 -16.56 33.28 -5.80
N LEU A 67 -16.03 33.61 -4.61
CA LEU A 67 -15.63 34.97 -4.24
C LEU A 67 -14.12 35.25 -4.33
N GLN A 68 -13.29 34.21 -4.46
CA GLN A 68 -11.83 34.34 -4.54
C GLN A 68 -11.31 34.49 -5.97
N TYR A 69 -10.10 35.04 -6.07
CA TYR A 69 -9.26 34.97 -7.25
C TYR A 69 -8.19 33.88 -7.05
N TYR A 70 -8.15 32.85 -7.91
CA TYR A 70 -7.12 31.82 -7.84
C TYR A 70 -5.78 32.34 -8.39
N THR A 71 -4.68 32.02 -7.71
CA THR A 71 -3.31 32.40 -8.12
C THR A 71 -2.32 31.25 -7.91
N SER A 72 -1.17 31.34 -8.58
CA SER A 72 0.02 30.51 -8.30
C SER A 72 1.05 31.20 -7.38
N ARG A 73 0.65 32.21 -6.60
CA ARG A 73 1.58 32.87 -5.66
C ARG A 73 1.94 31.89 -4.54
N THR A 74 3.18 31.92 -4.07
CA THR A 74 3.63 31.18 -2.86
C THR A 74 2.79 31.50 -1.62
N ASP A 75 2.18 32.68 -1.61
CA ASP A 75 1.21 33.15 -0.62
C ASP A 75 -0.09 32.33 -0.56
N ASN A 76 -0.44 31.62 -1.63
CA ASN A 76 -1.66 30.81 -1.75
C ASN A 76 -1.39 29.33 -2.04
N ALA A 77 -0.25 28.98 -2.63
CA ALA A 77 0.15 27.59 -2.87
C ALA A 77 1.66 27.43 -2.71
N ARG A 78 2.09 26.54 -1.82
CA ARG A 78 3.52 26.22 -1.61
C ARG A 78 3.69 24.84 -0.98
N VAL A 79 4.92 24.34 -0.97
CA VAL A 79 5.32 23.26 -0.06
C VAL A 79 5.82 23.88 1.25
N GLU A 80 5.32 23.39 2.38
CA GLU A 80 5.70 23.84 3.73
C GLU A 80 5.73 22.62 4.67
N ASN A 81 6.87 22.36 5.33
CA ASN A 81 7.05 21.28 6.30
C ASN A 81 6.67 19.86 5.77
N GLY A 82 6.93 19.56 4.50
CA GLY A 82 6.59 18.27 3.88
C GLY A 82 5.12 18.14 3.46
N ASN A 83 4.38 19.25 3.35
CA ASN A 83 2.99 19.26 2.91
C ASN A 83 2.80 20.26 1.77
N LEU A 84 1.92 19.96 0.82
CA LEU A 84 1.31 20.99 -0.02
C LEU A 84 0.34 21.81 0.84
N VAL A 85 0.51 23.13 0.86
CA VAL A 85 -0.38 24.08 1.54
C VAL A 85 -1.10 24.91 0.50
N ILE A 86 -2.42 24.78 0.46
CA ILE A 86 -3.34 25.68 -0.24
C ILE A 86 -3.93 26.64 0.80
N GLU A 87 -3.69 27.95 0.62
CA GLU A 87 -4.03 28.97 1.62
C GLU A 87 -4.97 30.03 1.03
N ALA A 88 -6.19 30.07 1.57
CA ALA A 88 -7.15 31.12 1.29
C ALA A 88 -6.89 32.35 2.19
N LYS A 89 -6.90 33.55 1.61
CA LYS A 89 -6.66 34.83 2.30
C LYS A 89 -7.77 35.82 2.02
N ARG A 90 -8.09 36.66 3.02
CA ARG A 90 -8.89 37.88 2.83
C ARG A 90 -7.95 39.03 2.47
N GLU A 91 -7.83 39.32 1.19
CA GLU A 91 -7.05 40.42 0.64
C GLU A 91 -7.70 40.91 -0.66
N THR A 92 -7.68 42.22 -0.90
CA THR A 92 -8.13 42.76 -2.19
C THR A 92 -7.08 42.45 -3.26
N PHE A 93 -7.42 41.61 -4.23
CA PHE A 93 -6.54 41.26 -5.34
C PHE A 93 -7.33 41.29 -6.65
N LEU A 94 -6.91 42.18 -7.56
CA LEU A 94 -7.55 42.46 -8.84
C LEU A 94 -9.07 42.72 -8.68
N THR A 95 -9.92 41.77 -9.08
CA THR A 95 -11.39 41.89 -9.08
C THR A 95 -12.06 41.40 -7.78
N ARG A 96 -11.31 40.83 -6.82
CA ARG A 96 -11.87 40.07 -5.69
C ARG A 96 -11.32 40.49 -4.33
N GLU A 97 -12.06 40.14 -3.27
CA GLU A 97 -11.72 40.41 -1.86
C GLU A 97 -11.05 39.22 -1.15
N PHE A 98 -10.82 38.13 -1.88
CA PHE A 98 -10.13 36.94 -1.41
C PHE A 98 -9.17 36.41 -2.49
N THR A 99 -8.11 35.75 -2.04
CA THR A 99 -7.24 34.94 -2.90
C THR A 99 -7.20 33.50 -2.39
N SER A 100 -6.92 32.56 -3.29
CA SER A 100 -6.64 31.16 -2.96
C SER A 100 -5.84 30.52 -4.09
N ALA A 101 -5.73 29.19 -4.13
CA ALA A 101 -5.20 28.45 -5.27
C ALA A 101 -6.09 27.25 -5.64
N ARG A 102 -6.03 26.88 -6.92
CA ARG A 102 -6.65 25.70 -7.52
C ARG A 102 -5.60 25.01 -8.38
N LEU A 103 -5.17 23.84 -7.95
CA LEU A 103 -4.12 23.04 -8.59
C LEU A 103 -4.75 21.86 -9.31
N LYS A 104 -4.14 21.43 -10.42
CA LYS A 104 -4.59 20.28 -11.19
C LYS A 104 -3.46 19.51 -11.87
N THR A 105 -3.72 18.25 -12.20
CA THR A 105 -2.79 17.36 -12.93
C THR A 105 -3.12 17.24 -14.43
N GLU A 106 -3.95 18.15 -14.98
CA GLU A 106 -4.27 18.23 -16.42
C GLU A 106 -2.96 18.34 -17.25
N GLY A 107 -2.89 17.57 -18.35
CA GLY A 107 -1.68 17.27 -19.12
C GLY A 107 -0.51 16.53 -18.42
N ARG A 108 -0.59 16.19 -17.12
CA ARG A 108 0.58 15.75 -16.32
C ARG A 108 0.45 14.38 -15.68
N MET A 109 -0.70 14.08 -15.07
CA MET A 109 -1.02 12.75 -14.53
C MET A 109 -2.50 12.51 -14.73
N HIS A 110 -2.83 11.55 -15.60
CA HIS A 110 -4.20 11.09 -15.84
C HIS A 110 -4.29 9.61 -15.59
N PHE A 111 -5.37 9.15 -14.99
CA PHE A 111 -5.57 7.71 -14.81
C PHE A 111 -7.03 7.32 -15.02
N LYS A 112 -7.23 6.05 -15.36
CA LYS A 112 -8.52 5.39 -15.35
C LYS A 112 -8.43 4.17 -14.45
N TYR A 113 -9.35 4.06 -13.50
CA TYR A 113 -9.43 3.03 -12.47
C TYR A 113 -8.19 2.93 -11.56
N GLY A 114 -8.41 2.56 -10.31
CA GLY A 114 -7.36 2.36 -9.32
C GLY A 114 -7.87 2.61 -7.92
N THR A 115 -6.94 2.70 -6.99
CA THR A 115 -7.18 3.25 -5.64
C THR A 115 -6.36 4.52 -5.52
N LEU A 116 -7.03 5.66 -5.29
CA LEU A 116 -6.37 6.95 -5.11
C LEU A 116 -6.66 7.45 -3.70
N GLU A 117 -5.64 7.68 -2.89
CA GLU A 117 -5.77 8.19 -1.52
C GLU A 117 -4.97 9.47 -1.33
N ALA A 118 -5.51 10.41 -0.55
CA ALA A 118 -4.82 11.59 -0.09
C ALA A 118 -5.00 11.77 1.41
N ARG A 119 -3.93 12.17 2.10
CA ARG A 119 -3.98 12.53 3.53
C ARG A 119 -4.06 14.04 3.66
N ILE A 120 -5.25 14.54 4.02
CA ILE A 120 -5.60 15.97 3.96
C ILE A 120 -6.06 16.44 5.35
N LYS A 121 -5.63 17.63 5.73
CA LYS A 121 -6.16 18.41 6.85
C LYS A 121 -6.76 19.70 6.31
N VAL A 122 -8.02 19.96 6.63
CA VAL A 122 -8.77 21.14 6.17
C VAL A 122 -8.83 22.21 7.28
N PRO A 123 -8.99 23.51 6.94
CA PRO A 123 -9.13 24.56 7.94
C PRO A 123 -10.51 24.50 8.62
N SER A 124 -10.68 25.24 9.73
CA SER A 124 -12.03 25.47 10.28
C SER A 124 -12.87 26.24 9.27
N LEU A 125 -14.02 25.70 8.91
CA LEU A 125 -14.78 26.16 7.75
C LEU A 125 -15.76 27.30 8.09
N ALA A 126 -16.30 27.28 9.31
CA ALA A 126 -17.37 28.15 9.80
C ALA A 126 -18.39 28.49 8.69
N ASN A 127 -18.55 29.76 8.31
CA ASN A 127 -19.27 30.14 7.10
C ASN A 127 -18.27 30.47 5.98
N GLY A 128 -18.32 29.70 4.90
CA GLY A 128 -17.83 30.13 3.59
C GLY A 128 -16.42 29.72 3.18
N LEU A 129 -15.79 28.73 3.82
CA LEU A 129 -14.68 27.98 3.20
C LEU A 129 -15.16 26.66 2.63
N TRP A 130 -14.68 26.34 1.43
CA TRP A 130 -15.06 25.16 0.64
C TRP A 130 -13.79 24.48 0.10
N PRO A 131 -13.16 23.60 0.88
CA PRO A 131 -12.10 22.72 0.38
C PRO A 131 -12.73 21.65 -0.54
N ALA A 132 -12.02 21.33 -1.62
CA ALA A 132 -12.42 20.28 -2.57
C ALA A 132 -11.21 19.42 -2.98
N TYR A 133 -11.44 18.11 -3.09
CA TYR A 133 -10.51 17.09 -3.62
C TYR A 133 -11.29 16.18 -4.56
N TRP A 134 -11.03 16.33 -5.86
CA TRP A 134 -11.94 15.90 -6.91
C TRP A 134 -11.24 15.73 -8.26
N MET A 135 -11.94 15.18 -9.24
CA MET A 135 -11.38 14.80 -10.54
C MET A 135 -12.31 15.17 -11.69
N LEU A 136 -11.74 15.50 -12.86
CA LEU A 136 -12.47 15.71 -14.12
C LEU A 136 -11.90 14.82 -15.22
N GLY A 137 -12.75 14.35 -16.14
CA GLY A 137 -12.30 13.59 -17.31
C GLY A 137 -11.52 14.42 -18.33
N THR A 138 -10.62 13.76 -19.04
CA THR A 138 -9.66 14.39 -19.97
C THR A 138 -10.26 14.85 -21.31
N THR A 139 -11.48 14.41 -21.64
CA THR A 139 -12.10 14.53 -22.95
C THR A 139 -13.55 15.00 -22.80
N GLY A 140 -13.98 15.95 -23.62
CA GLY A 140 -15.32 16.55 -23.55
C GLY A 140 -15.32 17.92 -22.88
N ASN A 141 -16.51 18.51 -22.76
CA ASN A 141 -16.76 19.70 -21.94
C ASN A 141 -17.76 19.31 -20.85
N TRP A 142 -17.68 19.93 -19.68
CA TRP A 142 -18.61 19.69 -18.57
C TRP A 142 -20.08 19.90 -19.00
N PRO A 143 -21.01 18.99 -18.63
CA PRO A 143 -20.82 17.81 -17.76
C PRO A 143 -20.35 16.54 -18.51
N ALA A 144 -20.32 16.56 -19.85
CA ALA A 144 -19.98 15.43 -20.73
C ALA A 144 -18.48 15.06 -20.76
N ASN A 145 -17.70 15.49 -19.76
CA ASN A 145 -16.38 14.94 -19.46
C ASN A 145 -16.34 14.17 -18.13
N GLY A 146 -17.39 14.22 -17.31
CA GLY A 146 -17.45 13.55 -16.02
C GLY A 146 -16.69 14.29 -14.92
N GLU A 147 -17.27 14.27 -13.72
CA GLU A 147 -16.72 14.80 -12.48
C GLU A 147 -16.86 13.76 -11.36
N ILE A 148 -15.83 13.61 -10.53
CA ILE A 148 -15.82 12.70 -9.37
C ILE A 148 -15.28 13.46 -8.16
N ASP A 149 -16.15 13.78 -7.22
CA ASP A 149 -15.84 14.52 -6.01
C ASP A 149 -15.64 13.57 -4.84
N MET A 150 -14.43 13.54 -4.29
CA MET A 150 -14.02 12.59 -3.25
C MET A 150 -13.99 13.22 -1.86
N MET A 151 -13.95 14.55 -1.80
CA MET A 151 -14.24 15.33 -0.62
C MET A 151 -14.61 16.74 -1.04
N GLU A 152 -15.79 17.18 -0.63
CA GLU A 152 -16.15 18.58 -0.52
C GLU A 152 -16.67 18.87 0.89
N MET A 153 -16.38 20.04 1.45
CA MET A 153 -16.90 20.41 2.77
C MET A 153 -17.38 21.86 2.82
N GLY A 154 -18.23 22.18 3.80
CA GLY A 154 -18.76 23.54 3.98
C GLY A 154 -20.06 23.84 3.23
N SER A 155 -20.81 22.81 2.83
CA SER A 155 -22.11 22.98 2.16
C SER A 155 -23.10 23.81 2.99
N ALA A 156 -24.01 24.52 2.32
CA ALA A 156 -25.04 25.34 2.96
C ALA A 156 -25.87 24.55 3.99
N ALA A 157 -26.15 23.28 3.70
CA ALA A 157 -26.85 22.36 4.61
C ALA A 157 -25.99 22.03 5.85
N ALA A 158 -24.68 21.81 5.69
CA ALA A 158 -23.76 21.57 6.80
C ALA A 158 -23.61 22.80 7.71
N ILE A 159 -23.54 24.00 7.11
CA ILE A 159 -23.49 25.29 7.82
C ILE A 159 -24.78 25.51 8.61
N ALA A 160 -25.95 25.37 7.97
CA ALA A 160 -27.24 25.55 8.62
C ALA A 160 -27.49 24.56 9.78
N ALA A 161 -26.97 23.33 9.67
CA ALA A 161 -27.04 22.31 10.72
C ALA A 161 -25.93 22.45 11.80
N GLY A 162 -25.02 23.41 11.69
CA GLY A 162 -23.92 23.61 12.66
C GLY A 162 -22.86 22.50 12.64
N VAL A 163 -22.71 21.78 11.53
CA VAL A 163 -21.82 20.62 11.38
C VAL A 163 -20.82 20.76 10.22
N ALA A 164 -20.60 21.98 9.71
CA ALA A 164 -19.65 22.26 8.61
C ALA A 164 -18.29 21.57 8.79
N ASN A 165 -17.67 21.71 9.97
CA ASN A 165 -16.37 21.09 10.29
C ASN A 165 -16.41 19.54 10.43
N ARG A 166 -17.56 18.89 10.31
CA ARG A 166 -17.71 17.43 10.43
C ARG A 166 -18.37 16.76 9.23
N ARG A 167 -18.91 17.54 8.28
CA ARG A 167 -19.63 17.01 7.13
C ARG A 167 -18.81 17.16 5.87
N ALA A 168 -18.62 16.05 5.18
CA ALA A 168 -18.01 15.98 3.86
C ALA A 168 -18.98 15.28 2.90
N GLY A 169 -19.12 15.84 1.70
CA GLY A 169 -19.82 15.23 0.57
C GLY A 169 -18.86 14.49 -0.35
N ALA A 170 -19.41 13.51 -1.06
CA ALA A 170 -18.86 12.96 -2.29
C ALA A 170 -19.97 12.95 -3.35
N ALA A 171 -19.60 13.18 -4.60
CA ALA A 171 -20.54 13.30 -5.71
C ALA A 171 -19.93 12.79 -7.02
N VAL A 172 -20.80 12.57 -7.99
CA VAL A 172 -20.45 12.40 -9.40
C VAL A 172 -21.39 13.24 -10.26
N HIS A 173 -20.85 13.87 -11.31
CA HIS A 173 -21.63 14.64 -12.28
C HIS A 173 -21.32 14.16 -13.71
N TRP A 174 -22.34 14.05 -14.56
CA TRP A 174 -22.20 13.56 -15.95
C TRP A 174 -23.28 14.12 -16.89
N ASP A 175 -23.15 13.88 -18.20
CA ASP A 175 -24.21 14.21 -19.17
C ASP A 175 -25.23 13.09 -19.29
N TYR A 176 -26.49 13.40 -18.98
CA TYR A 176 -27.62 12.53 -19.28
C TYR A 176 -28.48 13.18 -20.36
N GLN A 177 -28.20 12.81 -21.61
CA GLN A 177 -28.98 13.20 -22.80
C GLN A 177 -28.94 14.71 -23.12
N GLY A 178 -27.78 15.34 -22.98
CA GLY A 178 -27.56 16.77 -23.21
C GLY A 178 -27.97 17.66 -22.03
N SER A 179 -27.94 17.12 -20.82
CA SER A 179 -28.30 17.80 -19.57
C SER A 179 -27.48 17.24 -18.42
N GLN A 180 -27.08 18.08 -17.48
CA GLN A 180 -26.34 17.65 -16.30
C GLN A 180 -27.20 16.75 -15.41
N ALA A 181 -26.63 15.61 -15.02
CA ALA A 181 -27.12 14.74 -13.97
C ALA A 181 -26.09 14.70 -12.82
N ASP A 182 -26.54 14.34 -11.62
CA ASP A 182 -25.69 14.17 -10.45
C ASP A 182 -26.20 13.06 -9.52
N PHE A 183 -25.28 12.54 -8.72
CA PHE A 183 -25.57 11.70 -7.57
C PHE A 183 -24.52 11.98 -6.50
N GLY A 184 -24.96 12.27 -5.27
CA GLY A 184 -24.05 12.62 -4.16
C GLY A 184 -24.59 12.22 -2.79
N GLU A 185 -23.68 11.92 -1.86
CA GLU A 185 -23.98 11.53 -0.49
C GLU A 185 -23.11 12.28 0.53
N ASP A 186 -23.70 12.56 1.71
CA ASP A 186 -23.09 13.32 2.81
C ASP A 186 -22.67 12.39 3.96
N TYR A 187 -21.38 12.38 4.32
CA TYR A 187 -20.92 11.80 5.58
C TYR A 187 -20.84 12.85 6.69
N THR A 188 -21.50 12.62 7.82
CA THR A 188 -21.33 13.44 9.04
C THR A 188 -20.51 12.67 10.06
N SER A 189 -19.23 13.03 10.19
CA SER A 189 -18.32 12.47 11.19
C SER A 189 -18.83 12.72 12.63
N PRO A 190 -18.62 11.77 13.57
CA PRO A 190 -18.85 12.01 14.98
C PRO A 190 -17.84 13.01 15.58
N THR A 191 -16.68 13.19 14.94
CA THR A 191 -15.59 14.09 15.38
C THR A 191 -15.39 15.25 14.41
N ASP A 192 -14.61 16.26 14.83
CA ASP A 192 -14.25 17.40 13.99
C ASP A 192 -13.16 17.00 12.99
N LEU A 193 -13.46 17.07 11.68
CA LEU A 193 -12.55 16.72 10.58
C LEU A 193 -11.51 17.82 10.28
N THR A 194 -11.65 19.00 10.88
CA THR A 194 -10.68 20.12 10.80
C THR A 194 -9.64 20.05 11.91
N SER A 195 -9.82 19.15 12.89
CA SER A 195 -8.92 18.99 14.04
C SER A 195 -7.58 18.31 13.72
N GLY A 196 -7.47 17.63 12.59
CA GLY A 196 -6.30 16.86 12.19
C GLY A 196 -6.31 16.44 10.73
N TYR A 197 -5.39 15.55 10.37
CA TYR A 197 -5.33 14.93 9.06
C TYR A 197 -6.22 13.68 9.01
N HIS A 198 -6.99 13.56 7.93
CA HIS A 198 -7.84 12.42 7.61
C HIS A 198 -7.42 11.83 6.25
N ILE A 199 -7.69 10.55 6.03
CA ILE A 199 -7.43 9.89 4.74
C ILE A 199 -8.72 9.87 3.91
N TYR A 200 -8.70 10.59 2.80
CA TYR A 200 -9.76 10.59 1.80
C TYR A 200 -9.33 9.68 0.65
N LYS A 201 -10.12 8.62 0.40
CA LYS A 201 -9.75 7.55 -0.52
C LYS A 201 -10.87 7.25 -1.50
N LEU A 202 -10.51 7.10 -2.77
CA LEU A 202 -11.32 6.58 -3.87
C LEU A 202 -10.92 5.12 -4.14
N THR A 203 -11.88 4.24 -4.35
CA THR A 203 -11.67 3.04 -5.17
C THR A 203 -12.56 3.13 -6.40
N TRP A 204 -11.96 2.97 -7.58
CA TRP A 204 -12.63 3.10 -8.88
C TRP A 204 -12.23 1.93 -9.75
N ASP A 205 -13.22 1.20 -10.26
CA ASP A 205 -13.04 0.14 -11.25
C ASP A 205 -14.13 0.26 -12.33
N ALA A 206 -14.16 -0.67 -13.28
CA ALA A 206 -15.13 -0.66 -14.37
C ALA A 206 -16.59 -0.94 -13.94
N GLN A 207 -16.87 -1.11 -12.64
CA GLN A 207 -18.19 -1.41 -12.10
C GLN A 207 -18.64 -0.39 -11.06
N TYR A 208 -17.73 0.16 -10.24
CA TYR A 208 -18.05 1.07 -9.16
C TYR A 208 -17.05 2.22 -8.97
N ILE A 209 -17.58 3.35 -8.51
CA ILE A 209 -16.87 4.43 -7.82
C ILE A 209 -17.26 4.32 -6.34
N ARG A 210 -16.30 4.31 -5.41
CA ARG A 210 -16.55 4.32 -3.95
C ARG A 210 -15.61 5.27 -3.23
N VAL A 211 -16.13 6.02 -2.27
CA VAL A 211 -15.36 7.01 -1.50
C VAL A 211 -15.39 6.70 0.00
N TYR A 212 -14.23 6.91 0.64
CA TYR A 212 -13.98 6.58 2.04
C TYR A 212 -13.33 7.75 2.79
N ILE A 213 -13.69 7.92 4.06
CA ILE A 213 -12.97 8.74 5.04
C ILE A 213 -12.45 7.82 6.14
N ASP A 214 -11.14 7.77 6.36
CA ASP A 214 -10.48 6.91 7.36
C ASP A 214 -10.89 5.42 7.28
N ASN A 215 -11.13 4.92 6.06
CA ASN A 215 -11.66 3.59 5.73
C ASN A 215 -13.15 3.34 6.05
N ILE A 216 -13.91 4.38 6.42
CA ILE A 216 -15.37 4.33 6.45
C ILE A 216 -15.87 4.66 5.04
N GLU A 217 -16.44 3.66 4.36
CA GLU A 217 -17.19 3.86 3.10
C GLU A 217 -18.45 4.69 3.41
N PHE A 218 -18.71 5.71 2.60
CA PHE A 218 -19.90 6.57 2.77
C PHE A 218 -20.61 6.96 1.46
N PHE A 219 -20.05 6.55 0.33
CA PHE A 219 -20.58 6.79 -1.01
C PHE A 219 -20.21 5.59 -1.89
N ASP A 220 -21.19 5.00 -2.55
CA ASP A 220 -20.99 4.06 -3.65
C ASP A 220 -21.90 4.37 -4.85
N PHE A 221 -21.32 4.32 -6.05
CA PHE A 221 -22.05 4.55 -7.29
C PHE A 221 -21.67 3.48 -8.33
N ALA A 222 -22.70 2.84 -8.90
CA ALA A 222 -22.53 1.78 -9.88
C ALA A 222 -22.45 2.36 -11.30
N ILE A 223 -21.34 2.12 -11.99
CA ILE A 223 -21.09 2.64 -13.35
C ILE A 223 -21.17 1.55 -14.44
N SER A 224 -21.54 0.31 -14.10
CA SER A 224 -21.51 -0.81 -15.04
C SER A 224 -22.56 -0.76 -16.17
N ASP A 225 -23.64 0.01 -16.03
CA ASP A 225 -24.66 0.20 -17.08
C ASP A 225 -24.35 1.45 -17.93
N ILE A 226 -23.25 1.36 -18.68
CA ILE A 226 -22.69 2.48 -19.46
C ILE A 226 -23.75 3.13 -20.36
N ALA A 227 -24.41 2.33 -21.20
CA ALA A 227 -25.35 2.82 -22.19
C ALA A 227 -26.75 3.12 -21.63
N GLY A 228 -27.18 2.46 -20.55
CA GLY A 228 -28.46 2.74 -19.90
C GLY A 228 -28.43 4.00 -19.03
N GLY A 229 -27.31 4.25 -18.34
CA GLY A 229 -27.11 5.41 -17.48
C GLY A 229 -26.47 6.63 -18.16
N SER A 230 -25.98 6.49 -19.40
CA SER A 230 -25.09 7.48 -20.06
C SER A 230 -23.83 7.75 -19.23
N LEU A 231 -23.06 6.71 -18.89
CA LEU A 231 -21.95 6.77 -17.94
C LEU A 231 -20.57 6.61 -18.61
N ASP A 232 -20.48 6.84 -19.93
CA ASP A 232 -19.25 6.69 -20.73
C ASP A 232 -18.07 7.52 -20.17
N GLU A 233 -18.36 8.66 -19.56
CA GLU A 233 -17.41 9.56 -18.92
C GLU A 233 -16.64 8.86 -17.80
N PHE A 234 -17.29 8.04 -16.97
CA PHE A 234 -16.64 7.29 -15.89
C PHE A 234 -15.80 6.09 -16.39
N HIS A 235 -15.65 5.97 -17.72
CA HIS A 235 -14.78 5.00 -18.40
C HIS A 235 -13.69 5.64 -19.27
N ILE A 236 -13.47 6.96 -19.17
CA ILE A 236 -12.31 7.68 -19.72
C ILE A 236 -11.30 8.11 -18.63
N PRO A 237 -10.02 8.37 -18.98
CA PRO A 237 -9.05 8.89 -18.02
C PRO A 237 -9.48 10.22 -17.39
N HIS A 238 -9.17 10.39 -16.12
CA HIS A 238 -9.45 11.59 -15.34
C HIS A 238 -8.15 12.20 -14.80
N TYR A 239 -8.16 13.52 -14.60
CA TYR A 239 -7.11 14.27 -13.92
C TYR A 239 -7.59 14.79 -12.57
N LEU A 240 -6.66 14.93 -11.63
CA LEU A 240 -6.93 15.34 -10.27
C LEU A 240 -6.92 16.88 -10.12
N ILE A 241 -7.76 17.39 -9.22
CA ILE A 241 -7.90 18.81 -8.87
C ILE A 241 -7.93 18.95 -7.32
N LEU A 242 -7.33 20.03 -6.84
CA LEU A 242 -7.32 20.45 -5.43
C LEU A 242 -7.58 21.95 -5.35
N ASN A 243 -8.54 22.39 -4.53
CA ASN A 243 -8.74 23.82 -4.25
C ASN A 243 -9.34 24.09 -2.87
N LEU A 244 -9.22 25.34 -2.45
CA LEU A 244 -9.92 25.91 -1.30
C LEU A 244 -10.70 27.14 -1.80
N ALA A 245 -11.96 26.95 -2.17
CA ALA A 245 -12.85 28.03 -2.59
C ALA A 245 -13.35 28.85 -1.38
N VAL A 246 -13.84 30.06 -1.66
CA VAL A 246 -14.39 30.99 -0.67
C VAL A 246 -15.77 31.46 -1.12
N GLY A 247 -16.80 31.20 -0.31
CA GLY A 247 -18.19 31.52 -0.60
C GLY A 247 -18.79 30.67 -1.72
N GLY A 248 -19.72 31.26 -2.48
CA GLY A 248 -20.37 30.61 -3.63
C GLY A 248 -21.63 29.81 -3.29
N SER A 249 -22.25 29.26 -4.34
CA SER A 249 -23.53 28.53 -4.35
C SER A 249 -23.53 27.35 -3.39
N TYR A 250 -22.48 26.53 -3.41
CA TYR A 250 -22.33 25.35 -2.56
C TYR A 250 -22.40 25.69 -1.06
N THR A 251 -21.68 26.74 -0.63
CA THR A 251 -21.71 27.22 0.77
C THR A 251 -22.96 28.03 1.11
N GLY A 252 -23.67 28.54 0.10
CA GLY A 252 -24.75 29.51 0.25
C GLY A 252 -24.29 30.92 0.66
N VAL A 253 -22.97 31.17 0.77
CA VAL A 253 -22.42 32.44 1.26
C VAL A 253 -21.97 33.32 0.09
N MET A 254 -22.88 34.16 -0.39
CA MET A 254 -22.73 34.95 -1.62
C MET A 254 -22.09 36.35 -1.45
N SER A 255 -21.51 36.67 -0.29
CA SER A 255 -20.87 37.98 -0.08
C SER A 255 -19.69 37.93 0.90
N ALA A 256 -18.70 38.80 0.71
CA ALA A 256 -17.49 38.84 1.54
C ALA A 256 -17.76 39.16 3.02
N ALA A 257 -18.86 39.84 3.33
CA ALA A 257 -19.32 40.10 4.70
C ALA A 257 -19.94 38.86 5.38
N GLY A 258 -20.44 37.89 4.60
CA GLY A 258 -20.98 36.62 5.12
C GLY A 258 -19.90 35.59 5.48
N ILE A 259 -18.67 35.76 4.99
CA ILE A 259 -17.55 34.86 5.24
C ILE A 259 -17.02 35.08 6.68
N THR A 260 -17.34 34.14 7.58
CA THR A 260 -16.91 34.15 8.99
C THR A 260 -15.80 33.15 9.30
N ALA A 261 -15.41 32.34 8.32
CA ALA A 261 -14.26 31.44 8.42
C ALA A 261 -12.99 32.18 8.90
N PRO A 262 -12.20 31.60 9.82
CA PRO A 262 -10.90 32.15 10.17
C PRO A 262 -9.98 32.17 8.96
N LEU A 263 -9.48 33.37 8.60
CA LEU A 263 -8.55 33.57 7.50
C LEU A 263 -7.23 34.19 8.02
N PRO A 264 -6.05 33.75 7.54
CA PRO A 264 -5.85 32.77 6.47
C PRO A 264 -6.26 31.34 6.86
N GLY A 265 -6.94 30.66 5.93
CA GLY A 265 -7.37 29.27 6.07
C GLY A 265 -6.45 28.37 5.24
N LYS A 266 -5.84 27.37 5.85
CA LYS A 266 -4.91 26.43 5.19
C LYS A 266 -5.56 25.05 5.03
N MET A 267 -5.60 24.55 3.80
CA MET A 267 -5.76 23.13 3.46
C MET A 267 -4.35 22.55 3.27
N GLU A 268 -3.98 21.58 4.09
CA GLU A 268 -2.67 20.93 4.10
C GLU A 268 -2.81 19.49 3.57
N ILE A 269 -1.99 19.11 2.59
CA ILE A 269 -1.96 17.76 2.00
C ILE A 269 -0.57 17.17 2.24
N ASP A 270 -0.52 16.07 2.98
CA ASP A 270 0.70 15.35 3.38
C ASP A 270 1.20 14.42 2.26
N TYR A 271 0.30 13.64 1.66
CA TYR A 271 0.61 12.88 0.45
C TYR A 271 -0.62 12.62 -0.41
N ILE A 272 -0.37 12.23 -1.66
CA ILE A 272 -1.35 11.64 -2.58
C ILE A 272 -0.71 10.40 -3.23
N LYS A 273 -1.42 9.27 -3.24
CA LYS A 273 -0.91 7.97 -3.70
C LYS A 273 -1.93 7.26 -4.59
N LEU A 274 -1.48 6.84 -5.77
CA LEU A 274 -2.26 6.09 -6.74
C LEU A 274 -1.72 4.66 -6.85
N TYR A 275 -2.60 3.69 -6.63
CA TYR A 275 -2.33 2.27 -6.80
C TYR A 275 -3.18 1.71 -7.95
N GLN A 276 -2.58 0.87 -8.81
CA GLN A 276 -3.29 0.26 -9.94
C GLN A 276 -4.02 -1.04 -9.56
N ASN A 277 -5.16 -1.22 -10.23
CA ASN A 277 -5.96 -2.44 -10.24
C ASN A 277 -5.94 -3.09 -11.64
N SER A 278 -6.54 -4.27 -11.78
CA SER A 278 -6.71 -4.91 -13.09
C SER A 278 -7.56 -4.02 -14.00
N GLY A 279 -7.06 -3.73 -15.21
CA GLY A 279 -7.73 -2.86 -16.18
C GLY A 279 -7.45 -1.36 -16.02
N SER A 280 -6.65 -0.95 -15.03
CA SER A 280 -6.20 0.44 -14.90
C SER A 280 -5.33 0.90 -16.07
N SER A 281 -5.37 2.21 -16.36
CA SER A 281 -4.40 2.88 -17.24
C SER A 281 -3.88 4.16 -16.57
N LEU A 282 -2.61 4.50 -16.79
CA LEU A 282 -1.96 5.70 -16.27
C LEU A 282 -1.17 6.38 -17.39
N TYR A 283 -1.35 7.69 -17.53
CA TYR A 283 -0.52 8.60 -18.31
C TYR A 283 0.29 9.47 -17.35
N VAL A 284 1.61 9.55 -17.56
CA VAL A 284 2.51 10.46 -16.83
C VAL A 284 3.24 11.33 -17.85
N GLY A 285 2.99 12.63 -17.84
CA GLY A 285 3.49 13.57 -18.84
C GLY A 285 5.01 13.68 -18.87
N SER A 286 5.70 13.58 -17.72
CA SER A 286 7.17 13.59 -17.67
C SER A 286 7.81 12.39 -18.38
N ALA A 287 7.16 11.23 -18.38
CA ALA A 287 7.61 10.04 -19.11
C ALA A 287 7.33 10.10 -20.63
N ASN A 288 6.55 11.08 -21.08
CA ASN A 288 6.10 11.24 -22.48
C ASN A 288 6.60 12.54 -23.14
N ALA A 289 7.64 13.16 -22.58
CA ALA A 289 8.21 14.41 -23.07
C ALA A 289 8.83 14.24 -24.47
N GLN A 290 8.42 15.09 -25.42
CA GLN A 290 8.96 15.14 -26.78
C GLN A 290 10.25 15.95 -26.85
N ALA A 291 11.10 15.69 -27.85
CA ALA A 291 12.43 16.29 -27.97
C ALA A 291 12.86 16.52 -29.43
N GLY A 292 13.96 17.26 -29.63
CA GLY A 292 14.58 17.48 -30.94
C GLY A 292 13.76 18.39 -31.86
N THR A 293 13.22 17.82 -32.93
CA THR A 293 12.26 18.45 -33.84
C THR A 293 10.98 17.61 -33.91
N PHE A 294 9.83 18.26 -33.86
CA PHE A 294 8.53 17.58 -33.79
C PHE A 294 7.55 18.14 -34.82
N GLY A 295 7.07 17.31 -35.75
CA GLY A 295 6.17 17.70 -36.83
C GLY A 295 4.71 17.82 -36.37
N VAL A 296 4.08 18.95 -36.68
CA VAL A 296 2.63 19.19 -36.48
C VAL A 296 1.86 19.01 -37.79
N TYR A 297 2.45 19.45 -38.91
CA TYR A 297 1.95 19.23 -40.27
C TYR A 297 3.12 19.37 -41.26
N THR A 298 3.68 18.25 -41.72
CA THR A 298 4.81 18.22 -42.66
C THR A 298 4.98 16.83 -43.27
N GLU A 299 5.39 16.76 -44.53
CA GLU A 299 5.75 15.51 -45.22
C GLU A 299 7.27 15.32 -45.45
N THR A 300 8.05 16.38 -45.70
CA THR A 300 9.49 16.24 -45.99
C THR A 300 10.43 17.01 -45.07
N THR A 301 9.95 17.88 -44.17
CA THR A 301 10.82 18.47 -43.15
C THR A 301 11.33 17.34 -42.23
N PRO A 302 12.66 17.17 -42.06
CA PRO A 302 13.20 16.13 -41.19
C PRO A 302 12.83 16.40 -39.72
N VAL A 303 12.00 15.53 -39.15
CA VAL A 303 11.54 15.58 -37.76
C VAL A 303 11.84 14.29 -37.01
N ASN A 304 12.09 14.38 -35.70
CA ASN A 304 12.34 13.21 -34.85
C ASN A 304 11.07 12.42 -34.54
N ASN A 305 9.93 13.11 -34.45
CA ASN A 305 8.59 12.52 -34.29
C ASN A 305 7.55 13.48 -34.92
N ALA A 306 6.33 13.01 -35.18
CA ALA A 306 5.27 13.84 -35.76
C ALA A 306 3.86 13.37 -35.34
N LEU A 307 2.90 14.30 -35.44
CA LEU A 307 1.47 13.99 -35.36
C LEU A 307 1.00 13.15 -36.56
N THR A 308 0.06 12.25 -36.30
CA THR A 308 -0.63 11.44 -37.30
C THR A 308 -2.11 11.82 -37.34
N TYR A 309 -2.52 12.52 -38.41
CA TYR A 309 -3.90 12.97 -38.58
C TYR A 309 -4.89 11.81 -38.65
N GLY A 310 -5.97 11.90 -37.88
CA GLY A 310 -6.95 10.84 -37.71
C GLY A 310 -6.55 9.74 -36.72
N VAL A 311 -5.38 9.85 -36.08
CA VAL A 311 -4.94 8.98 -34.98
C VAL A 311 -4.77 9.78 -33.69
N ASP A 312 -3.78 10.69 -33.65
CA ASP A 312 -3.49 11.54 -32.48
C ASP A 312 -3.54 13.05 -32.79
N ALA A 313 -4.06 13.41 -33.96
CA ALA A 313 -4.29 14.80 -34.37
C ALA A 313 -5.56 14.98 -35.20
N ASN A 314 -6.25 16.11 -34.97
CA ASN A 314 -7.45 16.52 -35.71
C ASN A 314 -7.36 18.00 -36.10
N LEU A 315 -7.65 18.32 -37.36
CA LEU A 315 -7.76 19.69 -37.85
C LEU A 315 -9.19 20.19 -37.67
N TYR A 316 -9.36 21.21 -36.84
CA TYR A 316 -10.61 21.95 -36.71
C TYR A 316 -10.58 23.19 -37.58
N LEU A 317 -11.69 23.46 -38.27
CA LEU A 317 -11.94 24.68 -39.01
C LEU A 317 -13.11 25.41 -38.34
N TRP A 318 -12.96 26.71 -38.10
CA TRP A 318 -13.92 27.52 -37.38
C TRP A 318 -14.55 28.60 -38.26
N ASN A 319 -15.87 28.71 -38.13
CA ASN A 319 -16.75 29.66 -38.80
C ASN A 319 -16.70 29.61 -40.35
N ASN A 320 -16.05 30.55 -41.04
CA ASN A 320 -16.27 30.79 -42.47
C ASN A 320 -15.13 30.33 -43.43
N LEU A 321 -14.23 29.46 -42.96
CA LEU A 321 -13.19 28.88 -43.81
C LEU A 321 -13.74 27.86 -44.80
N THR A 322 -13.32 27.98 -46.07
CA THR A 322 -13.63 27.03 -47.15
C THR A 322 -12.34 26.51 -47.79
N PRO A 323 -12.17 25.19 -48.00
CA PRO A 323 -10.97 24.65 -48.65
C PRO A 323 -10.81 25.17 -50.08
N ILE A 324 -9.58 25.46 -50.49
CA ILE A 324 -9.22 25.87 -51.85
C ILE A 324 -7.98 25.09 -52.34
N THR A 325 -7.80 24.98 -53.66
CA THR A 325 -6.60 24.36 -54.23
C THR A 325 -5.44 25.35 -54.25
N ALA A 326 -4.25 24.90 -53.85
CA ALA A 326 -3.01 25.67 -53.92
C ALA A 326 -1.85 24.75 -54.32
N THR A 327 -0.76 25.35 -54.81
CA THR A 327 0.55 24.68 -54.85
C THR A 327 1.17 24.79 -53.46
N PRO A 328 1.57 23.66 -52.83
CA PRO A 328 2.37 23.65 -51.60
C PRO A 328 3.66 24.48 -51.69
N TYR A 329 4.34 24.64 -50.56
CA TYR A 329 5.74 25.11 -50.54
C TYR A 329 6.67 24.03 -51.08
N GLU A 330 6.42 22.78 -50.71
CA GLU A 330 7.16 21.57 -51.10
C GLU A 330 6.22 20.36 -51.13
N GLY A 331 6.68 19.20 -51.61
CA GLY A 331 5.91 17.97 -51.44
C GLY A 331 4.55 17.97 -52.14
N SER A 332 3.47 17.77 -51.38
CA SER A 332 2.11 17.52 -51.88
C SER A 332 0.97 18.01 -50.98
N GLN A 333 1.23 18.36 -49.73
CA GLN A 333 0.26 18.74 -48.72
C GLN A 333 0.31 20.26 -48.49
N VAL A 334 -0.84 20.87 -48.19
CA VAL A 334 -0.93 22.29 -47.84
C VAL A 334 -2.26 22.57 -47.15
N MET A 335 -2.22 23.32 -46.05
CA MET A 335 -3.43 23.90 -45.46
C MET A 335 -3.81 25.14 -46.27
N ALA A 336 -4.75 24.97 -47.21
CA ALA A 336 -5.17 26.01 -48.16
C ALA A 336 -6.66 26.36 -47.98
N TYR A 337 -6.95 27.55 -47.47
CA TYR A 337 -8.31 27.99 -47.14
C TYR A 337 -8.61 29.42 -47.58
N ARG A 338 -9.87 29.66 -47.96
CA ARG A 338 -10.45 30.99 -48.15
C ARG A 338 -11.42 31.32 -47.02
N ALA A 339 -11.18 32.42 -46.33
CA ALA A 339 -12.15 33.11 -45.50
C ALA A 339 -12.94 34.13 -46.35
N ASN A 340 -14.26 34.15 -46.19
CA ASN A 340 -15.09 35.16 -46.83
C ASN A 340 -15.12 36.47 -46.02
N ALA A 341 -15.38 37.60 -46.69
CA ALA A 341 -15.53 38.89 -46.03
C ALA A 341 -16.65 38.88 -44.96
N GLY A 342 -16.47 39.65 -43.88
CA GLY A 342 -17.55 40.01 -42.95
C GLY A 342 -17.83 39.06 -41.78
N ALA A 343 -17.09 37.95 -41.62
CA ALA A 343 -17.15 37.15 -40.38
C ALA A 343 -15.75 36.64 -39.97
N TRP A 344 -15.56 36.45 -38.65
CA TRP A 344 -14.29 35.96 -38.08
C TRP A 344 -13.98 34.54 -38.56
N PHE A 345 -12.73 34.10 -38.45
CA PHE A 345 -12.36 32.75 -38.86
C PHE A 345 -11.20 32.19 -38.06
N GLY A 346 -10.99 30.88 -38.15
CA GLY A 346 -9.76 30.27 -37.67
C GLY A 346 -9.67 28.77 -37.95
N LEU A 347 -8.52 28.21 -37.60
CA LEU A 347 -8.23 26.78 -37.63
C LEU A 347 -7.34 26.38 -36.45
N GLY A 348 -7.38 25.11 -36.07
CA GLY A 348 -6.57 24.57 -34.97
C GLY A 348 -6.23 23.10 -35.17
N VAL A 349 -4.99 22.73 -34.89
CA VAL A 349 -4.53 21.32 -34.84
C VAL A 349 -4.58 20.86 -33.39
N ALA A 350 -5.66 20.15 -33.05
CA ALA A 350 -5.82 19.53 -31.73
C ALA A 350 -5.15 18.17 -31.67
N THR A 351 -4.76 17.76 -30.47
CA THR A 351 -4.06 16.51 -30.17
C THR A 351 -4.39 16.07 -28.74
N ASP A 352 -4.11 14.80 -28.41
CA ASP A 352 -3.98 14.37 -27.02
C ASP A 352 -2.90 15.20 -26.32
N TYR A 353 -2.98 15.36 -24.99
CA TYR A 353 -1.97 16.13 -24.24
C TYR A 353 -0.53 15.68 -24.53
N LYS A 354 0.28 16.55 -25.13
CA LYS A 354 1.71 16.34 -25.36
C LYS A 354 2.54 17.18 -24.38
N ASN A 355 3.50 16.54 -23.73
CA ASN A 355 4.54 17.27 -23.00
C ASN A 355 5.64 17.73 -23.99
N MET A 356 5.66 19.03 -24.24
CA MET A 356 6.59 19.73 -25.13
C MET A 356 7.58 20.60 -24.34
N SER A 357 7.70 20.44 -23.01
CA SER A 357 8.49 21.31 -22.11
C SER A 357 9.96 21.49 -22.52
N SER A 358 10.55 20.46 -23.13
CA SER A 358 11.89 20.42 -23.73
C SER A 358 12.12 21.48 -24.81
N PHE A 359 11.04 21.98 -25.43
CA PHE A 359 11.08 23.02 -26.46
C PHE A 359 11.01 24.45 -25.88
N SER A 360 11.05 24.64 -24.56
CA SER A 360 10.97 25.97 -23.93
C SER A 360 12.03 26.99 -24.42
N GLY A 361 13.22 26.54 -24.81
CA GLY A 361 14.25 27.36 -25.47
C GLY A 361 14.22 27.37 -27.01
N GLY A 362 13.20 26.76 -27.61
CA GLY A 362 13.09 26.49 -29.04
C GLY A 362 12.14 27.45 -29.79
N ASN A 363 11.68 27.01 -30.97
CA ASN A 363 10.79 27.79 -31.84
C ASN A 363 9.67 26.94 -32.44
N LEU A 364 8.48 27.53 -32.56
CA LEU A 364 7.44 27.12 -33.51
C LEU A 364 7.82 27.65 -34.88
N LYS A 365 7.90 26.78 -35.88
CA LYS A 365 8.24 27.13 -37.26
C LYS A 365 7.15 26.66 -38.22
N PHE A 366 6.85 27.46 -39.23
CA PHE A 366 5.93 27.11 -40.31
C PHE A 366 6.20 27.96 -41.55
N HIS A 367 5.86 27.45 -42.73
CA HIS A 367 5.83 28.25 -43.96
C HIS A 367 4.42 28.83 -44.14
N MET A 368 4.34 30.10 -44.51
CA MET A 368 3.06 30.78 -44.77
C MET A 368 3.16 31.65 -46.01
N LYS A 369 2.08 31.70 -46.76
CA LYS A 369 1.88 32.57 -47.92
C LYS A 369 0.56 33.32 -47.77
N THR A 370 0.61 34.64 -47.89
CA THR A 370 -0.59 35.50 -47.98
C THR A 370 -0.24 36.86 -48.57
N SER A 371 -1.24 37.54 -49.13
CA SER A 371 -1.18 38.98 -49.49
C SER A 371 -2.12 39.82 -48.62
N SER A 372 -2.74 39.23 -47.59
CA SER A 372 -3.71 39.93 -46.73
C SER A 372 -3.00 40.85 -45.74
N THR A 373 -3.46 42.10 -45.65
CA THR A 373 -3.05 43.07 -44.63
C THR A 373 -3.85 42.95 -43.33
N ALA A 374 -4.81 42.03 -43.25
CA ALA A 374 -5.63 41.83 -42.06
C ALA A 374 -4.81 41.31 -40.87
N THR A 375 -5.18 41.73 -39.67
CA THR A 375 -4.64 41.18 -38.42
C THR A 375 -5.13 39.75 -38.25
N PHE A 376 -4.21 38.86 -37.87
CA PHE A 376 -4.54 37.52 -37.39
C PHE A 376 -3.66 37.20 -36.18
N LYS A 377 -3.94 36.08 -35.52
CA LYS A 377 -3.19 35.56 -34.37
C LYS A 377 -2.71 34.15 -34.66
N VAL A 378 -1.52 33.81 -34.18
CA VAL A 378 -1.03 32.41 -34.10
C VAL A 378 -1.04 32.00 -32.64
N GLY A 379 -1.51 30.79 -32.32
CA GLY A 379 -1.70 30.36 -30.93
C GLY A 379 -1.36 28.91 -30.67
N ILE A 380 -1.23 28.59 -29.38
CA ILE A 380 -1.03 27.24 -28.82
C ILE A 380 -1.96 27.10 -27.60
N SER A 381 -2.70 25.99 -27.51
CA SER A 381 -3.61 25.72 -26.39
C SER A 381 -3.01 24.67 -25.46
N THR A 382 -3.10 24.91 -24.16
CA THR A 382 -2.52 24.07 -23.09
C THR A 382 -3.53 23.85 -21.97
N ALA A 383 -3.21 23.02 -20.96
CA ALA A 383 -4.04 22.92 -19.75
C ALA A 383 -4.11 24.24 -18.95
N PHE A 384 -3.07 25.06 -19.03
CA PHE A 384 -3.04 26.40 -18.41
C PHE A 384 -4.00 27.36 -19.13
N GLY A 385 -4.13 27.24 -20.45
CA GLY A 385 -4.97 28.07 -21.31
C GLY A 385 -4.35 28.30 -22.69
N ASP A 386 -4.95 29.21 -23.45
CA ASP A 386 -4.47 29.57 -24.78
C ASP A 386 -3.44 30.71 -24.73
N SER A 387 -2.33 30.55 -25.43
CA SER A 387 -1.34 31.60 -25.63
C SER A 387 -1.34 32.06 -27.09
N TRP A 388 -1.35 33.39 -27.32
CA TRP A 388 -1.55 34.00 -28.63
C TRP A 388 -0.49 35.05 -28.97
N ILE A 389 -0.04 35.06 -30.24
CA ILE A 389 0.83 36.05 -30.84
C ILE A 389 0.04 36.82 -31.91
N ASN A 390 0.01 38.16 -31.81
CA ASN A 390 -0.69 39.00 -32.78
C ASN A 390 0.20 39.35 -33.99
N PHE A 391 -0.26 39.04 -35.19
CA PHE A 391 0.34 39.44 -36.46
C PHE A 391 -0.41 40.66 -37.02
N VAL A 392 -0.12 41.84 -36.48
CA VAL A 392 -0.67 43.14 -36.93
C VAL A 392 0.16 43.73 -38.07
N ASN A 393 -0.45 44.51 -38.96
CA ASN A 393 0.29 45.22 -40.01
C ASN A 393 1.32 46.20 -39.41
N GLY A 394 2.56 46.20 -39.92
CA GLY A 394 3.67 46.99 -39.39
C GLY A 394 4.26 46.53 -38.04
N GLY A 395 3.71 45.50 -37.41
CA GLY A 395 4.27 44.88 -36.21
C GLY A 395 5.31 43.80 -36.50
N GLN A 396 5.78 43.11 -35.46
CA GLN A 396 6.67 41.96 -35.59
C GLN A 396 6.01 40.82 -36.39
N GLN A 397 6.62 40.41 -37.51
CA GLN A 397 6.09 39.35 -38.39
C GLN A 397 6.84 38.01 -38.29
N TYR A 398 7.89 37.90 -37.46
CA TYR A 398 8.64 36.65 -37.25
C TYR A 398 9.17 35.95 -38.52
N GLY A 399 9.39 36.71 -39.61
CA GLY A 399 9.82 36.21 -40.91
C GLY A 399 8.76 36.31 -42.03
N LEU A 400 7.47 36.40 -41.69
CA LEU A 400 6.41 36.53 -42.67
C LEU A 400 6.48 37.86 -43.44
N VAL A 401 6.51 37.78 -44.78
CA VAL A 401 6.24 38.92 -45.67
C VAL A 401 4.91 38.68 -46.39
N ARG A 402 4.10 39.74 -46.53
CA ARG A 402 2.71 39.67 -47.04
C ARG A 402 2.64 40.03 -48.53
N ASP A 403 3.55 39.47 -49.32
CA ASP A 403 3.74 39.76 -50.75
C ASP A 403 3.08 38.73 -51.69
N GLY A 404 2.43 37.69 -51.15
CA GLY A 404 1.86 36.58 -51.92
C GLY A 404 2.86 35.45 -52.26
N ASN A 405 4.10 35.52 -51.76
CA ASN A 405 5.07 34.42 -51.82
C ASN A 405 5.09 33.60 -50.52
N TRP A 406 5.80 32.47 -50.54
CA TRP A 406 6.03 31.65 -49.34
C TRP A 406 7.20 32.21 -48.53
N HIS A 407 7.01 32.34 -47.22
CA HIS A 407 8.06 32.75 -46.26
C HIS A 407 8.05 31.82 -45.05
N GLU A 408 9.23 31.51 -44.51
CA GLU A 408 9.33 30.83 -43.22
C GLU A 408 9.04 31.80 -42.09
N VAL A 409 8.18 31.38 -41.16
CA VAL A 409 7.85 32.08 -39.92
C VAL A 409 8.48 31.30 -38.77
N THR A 410 9.26 31.98 -37.93
CA THR A 410 9.97 31.41 -36.78
C THR A 410 9.61 32.19 -35.51
N ILE A 411 8.71 31.63 -34.71
CA ILE A 411 8.26 32.23 -33.44
C ILE A 411 8.98 31.51 -32.28
N PRO A 412 9.87 32.18 -31.53
CA PRO A 412 10.47 31.57 -30.34
C PRO A 412 9.40 31.34 -29.27
N PHE A 413 9.44 30.22 -28.56
CA PHE A 413 8.41 29.91 -27.56
C PHE A 413 8.36 30.94 -26.42
N SER A 414 9.48 31.63 -26.14
CA SER A 414 9.55 32.74 -25.20
C SER A 414 8.76 34.00 -25.60
N ALA A 415 8.25 34.08 -26.84
CA ALA A 415 7.35 35.16 -27.25
C ALA A 415 5.89 34.93 -26.79
N PHE A 416 5.51 33.67 -26.54
CA PHE A 416 4.17 33.31 -26.10
C PHE A 416 3.98 33.63 -24.61
N TYR A 417 2.90 34.34 -24.30
CA TYR A 417 2.56 34.72 -22.93
C TYR A 417 1.96 33.55 -22.14
N ASN A 418 2.49 33.25 -20.95
CA ASN A 418 2.03 32.17 -20.06
C ASN A 418 1.90 30.78 -20.72
N LEU A 419 2.85 30.40 -21.58
CA LEU A 419 2.81 29.13 -22.29
C LEU A 419 3.27 27.93 -21.43
N ASP A 420 2.34 27.10 -20.97
CA ASP A 420 2.63 25.83 -20.29
C ASP A 420 2.90 24.68 -21.28
N LEU A 421 4.14 24.57 -21.76
CA LEU A 421 4.54 23.52 -22.69
C LEU A 421 4.45 22.09 -22.12
N TYR A 422 4.21 21.87 -20.82
CA TYR A 422 4.04 20.52 -20.28
C TYR A 422 2.72 19.85 -20.68
N SER A 423 1.75 20.63 -21.18
CA SER A 423 0.34 20.20 -21.29
C SER A 423 -0.34 20.63 -22.60
N VAL A 424 0.39 20.63 -23.72
CA VAL A 424 -0.11 21.14 -25.02
C VAL A 424 -1.21 20.23 -25.56
N LYS A 425 -2.39 20.81 -25.86
CA LYS A 425 -3.56 20.10 -26.44
C LYS A 425 -4.04 20.65 -27.79
N GLN A 426 -3.62 21.86 -28.18
CA GLN A 426 -3.63 22.27 -29.59
C GLN A 426 -2.28 22.88 -29.94
N MET A 427 -1.53 22.22 -30.83
CA MET A 427 -0.13 22.55 -31.09
C MET A 427 0.05 23.74 -32.03
N PHE A 428 -0.97 24.08 -32.80
CA PHE A 428 -0.98 25.21 -33.72
C PHE A 428 -2.41 25.69 -33.93
N MET A 429 -2.65 26.99 -33.78
CA MET A 429 -3.92 27.65 -34.06
C MET A 429 -3.68 28.92 -34.87
N VAL A 430 -4.63 29.27 -35.75
CA VAL A 430 -4.71 30.58 -36.39
C VAL A 430 -6.13 31.12 -36.24
N VAL A 431 -6.28 32.34 -35.76
CA VAL A 431 -7.59 33.03 -35.63
C VAL A 431 -7.49 34.46 -36.13
N ALA A 432 -8.51 34.96 -36.79
CA ALA A 432 -8.59 36.35 -37.25
C ALA A 432 -9.99 36.95 -37.08
N ASP A 433 -10.00 38.27 -36.86
CA ASP A 433 -11.21 39.09 -36.86
C ASP A 433 -11.85 39.14 -38.27
N PRO A 434 -13.12 39.56 -38.40
CA PRO A 434 -13.82 39.63 -39.70
C PRO A 434 -13.02 40.41 -40.76
N PRO A 435 -12.60 39.78 -41.88
CA PRO A 435 -11.82 40.47 -42.90
C PRO A 435 -12.75 41.33 -43.76
N ALA A 436 -12.25 42.49 -44.21
CA ALA A 436 -13.01 43.44 -45.04
C ALA A 436 -13.19 42.97 -46.50
N ALA A 437 -12.42 41.98 -46.93
CA ALA A 437 -12.48 41.32 -48.23
C ALA A 437 -12.19 39.82 -48.04
N ASN A 438 -12.35 39.01 -49.09
CA ASN A 438 -11.97 37.59 -49.01
C ASN A 438 -10.45 37.46 -48.79
N VAL A 439 -10.07 36.55 -47.91
CA VAL A 439 -8.67 36.32 -47.51
C VAL A 439 -8.31 34.87 -47.76
N ASP A 440 -7.29 34.66 -48.58
CA ASP A 440 -6.70 33.34 -48.81
C ASP A 440 -5.48 33.15 -47.89
N ILE A 441 -5.41 31.98 -47.26
CA ILE A 441 -4.36 31.57 -46.35
C ILE A 441 -3.83 30.21 -46.81
N PHE A 442 -2.51 30.15 -46.93
CA PHE A 442 -1.77 28.94 -47.24
C PHE A 442 -0.71 28.74 -46.16
N ILE A 443 -0.74 27.59 -45.49
CA ILE A 443 0.19 27.21 -44.41
C ILE A 443 0.72 25.82 -44.73
N ASP A 444 2.01 25.62 -44.49
CA ASP A 444 2.75 24.42 -44.81
C ASP A 444 3.88 24.21 -43.77
N ASN A 445 4.38 22.99 -43.63
CA ASN A 445 5.55 22.65 -42.83
C ASN A 445 5.56 23.22 -41.41
N ILE A 446 4.51 22.94 -40.64
CA ILE A 446 4.38 23.32 -39.23
C ILE A 446 5.17 22.31 -38.37
N TYR A 447 6.20 22.77 -37.66
CA TYR A 447 6.99 21.96 -36.73
C TYR A 447 7.54 22.75 -35.54
N TYR A 448 7.78 22.04 -34.44
CA TYR A 448 8.49 22.53 -33.26
C TYR A 448 9.97 22.21 -33.44
N SER A 449 10.86 23.11 -33.05
CA SER A 449 12.31 22.99 -33.23
C SER A 449 13.08 23.44 -32.00
N GLY A 450 14.28 22.89 -31.80
CA GLY A 450 15.14 23.25 -30.66
C GLY A 450 14.71 22.57 -29.34
N GLY A 451 13.99 21.45 -29.42
CA GLY A 451 13.68 20.65 -28.24
C GLY A 451 14.93 20.01 -27.67
N ALA A 452 15.25 20.31 -26.40
CA ALA A 452 16.33 19.63 -25.70
C ALA A 452 16.09 18.11 -25.70
N VAL A 453 17.15 17.31 -25.87
CA VAL A 453 17.04 15.85 -25.74
C VAL A 453 16.81 15.53 -24.27
N VAL A 454 15.58 15.13 -23.92
CA VAL A 454 15.21 14.76 -22.55
C VAL A 454 15.92 13.48 -22.17
N ASN A 455 16.83 13.56 -21.21
CA ASN A 455 17.51 12.40 -20.65
C ASN A 455 16.48 11.46 -19.97
N GLN A 456 16.38 10.22 -20.43
CA GLN A 456 15.45 9.23 -19.86
C GLN A 456 16.13 8.49 -18.70
N PRO A 457 15.48 8.30 -17.54
CA PRO A 457 16.05 7.52 -16.45
C PRO A 457 16.40 6.09 -16.90
N PRO A 458 17.51 5.51 -16.43
CA PRO A 458 17.92 4.18 -16.84
C PRO A 458 16.99 3.10 -16.25
N THR A 459 16.94 1.95 -16.89
CA THR A 459 16.33 0.73 -16.33
C THR A 459 17.33 0.01 -15.40
N VAL A 460 16.84 -0.68 -14.36
CA VAL A 460 17.68 -1.50 -13.48
C VAL A 460 16.93 -2.65 -12.80
N SER A 461 17.58 -3.81 -12.68
CA SER A 461 17.10 -4.97 -11.92
C SER A 461 18.24 -5.73 -11.25
N ILE A 462 17.99 -6.28 -10.05
CA ILE A 462 18.89 -7.23 -9.39
C ILE A 462 18.68 -8.61 -10.03
N THR A 463 19.76 -9.26 -10.45
CA THR A 463 19.75 -10.61 -11.04
C THR A 463 20.28 -11.69 -10.08
N SER A 464 21.04 -11.30 -9.07
CA SER A 464 21.48 -12.14 -7.95
C SER A 464 21.68 -11.26 -6.71
N PRO A 465 21.39 -11.71 -5.49
CA PRO A 465 20.77 -12.99 -5.15
C PRO A 465 19.30 -13.07 -5.57
N SER A 466 18.71 -14.27 -5.56
CA SER A 466 17.27 -14.46 -5.74
C SER A 466 16.49 -14.12 -4.46
N ALA A 467 15.23 -13.71 -4.60
CA ALA A 467 14.36 -13.51 -3.44
C ALA A 467 14.24 -14.79 -2.60
N GLY A 468 14.33 -14.65 -1.27
CA GLY A 468 14.36 -15.75 -0.31
C GLY A 468 15.73 -16.42 -0.11
N ALA A 469 16.79 -15.96 -0.79
CA ALA A 469 18.13 -16.50 -0.59
C ALA A 469 18.60 -16.34 0.87
N SER A 470 19.35 -17.33 1.35
CA SER A 470 19.83 -17.40 2.73
C SER A 470 21.35 -17.48 2.80
N PHE A 471 21.94 -16.67 3.68
CA PHE A 471 23.38 -16.54 3.88
C PHE A 471 23.74 -16.73 5.36
N ALA A 472 25.00 -17.04 5.67
CA ALA A 472 25.52 -17.02 7.03
C ALA A 472 26.06 -15.62 7.39
N GLN A 473 25.93 -15.21 8.65
CA GLN A 473 26.50 -13.94 9.13
C GLN A 473 28.02 -13.96 8.96
N GLY A 474 28.55 -12.91 8.31
CA GLY A 474 29.96 -12.82 7.93
C GLY A 474 30.32 -13.45 6.57
N GLN A 475 29.41 -14.19 5.94
CA GLN A 475 29.55 -14.59 4.53
C GLN A 475 29.45 -13.34 3.64
N ALA A 476 30.29 -13.26 2.62
CA ALA A 476 30.16 -12.22 1.58
C ALA A 476 28.97 -12.54 0.66
N ILE A 477 28.16 -11.53 0.38
CA ILE A 477 26.94 -11.64 -0.45
C ILE A 477 27.17 -10.90 -1.76
N THR A 478 27.28 -11.63 -2.86
CA THR A 478 27.43 -11.04 -4.20
C THR A 478 26.09 -10.60 -4.77
N ILE A 479 25.96 -9.31 -5.04
CA ILE A 479 24.79 -8.67 -5.63
C ILE A 479 25.15 -8.29 -7.07
N ASN A 480 24.44 -8.86 -8.04
CA ASN A 480 24.60 -8.56 -9.46
C ASN A 480 23.39 -7.76 -9.94
N ALA A 481 23.60 -6.73 -10.75
CA ALA A 481 22.54 -5.94 -11.35
C ALA A 481 22.73 -5.79 -12.86
N THR A 482 21.62 -5.81 -13.59
CA THR A 482 21.57 -5.40 -15.00
C THR A 482 20.92 -4.03 -15.07
N ALA A 483 21.60 -3.08 -15.70
CA ALA A 483 21.10 -1.73 -15.94
C ALA A 483 21.40 -1.31 -17.39
N ALA A 484 20.47 -0.55 -17.98
CA ALA A 484 20.58 -0.05 -19.34
C ALA A 484 19.83 1.27 -19.50
N ASP A 485 20.40 2.17 -20.28
CA ASP A 485 19.84 3.47 -20.65
C ASP A 485 19.46 3.44 -22.14
N ALA A 486 18.30 4.01 -22.49
CA ALA A 486 17.77 4.02 -23.84
C ALA A 486 18.28 5.18 -24.70
N ASN A 487 18.69 6.31 -24.09
CA ASN A 487 19.16 7.49 -24.81
C ASN A 487 20.46 8.12 -24.28
N GLY A 488 21.07 7.50 -23.27
CA GLY A 488 22.39 7.82 -22.75
C GLY A 488 23.22 6.59 -22.41
N SER A 489 23.83 6.59 -21.23
CA SER A 489 24.72 5.58 -20.69
C SER A 489 24.65 5.60 -19.16
N VAL A 490 24.51 4.41 -18.55
CA VAL A 490 24.54 4.25 -17.09
C VAL A 490 25.94 4.56 -16.58
N THR A 491 26.09 5.65 -15.83
CA THR A 491 27.37 6.07 -15.23
C THR A 491 27.73 5.23 -14.00
N LYS A 492 26.71 4.78 -13.24
CA LYS A 492 26.90 3.89 -12.09
C LYS A 492 25.63 3.18 -11.64
N VAL A 493 25.81 2.08 -10.92
CA VAL A 493 24.77 1.41 -10.13
C VAL A 493 25.17 1.44 -8.65
N GLU A 494 24.34 2.06 -7.81
CA GLU A 494 24.45 2.02 -6.36
C GLU A 494 23.68 0.81 -5.81
N PHE A 495 24.30 0.07 -4.89
CA PHE A 495 23.68 -1.08 -4.23
C PHE A 495 23.25 -0.69 -2.82
N LEU A 496 22.04 -1.06 -2.42
CA LEU A 496 21.44 -0.71 -1.14
C LEU A 496 20.95 -1.95 -0.39
N ALA A 497 21.06 -1.90 0.94
CA ALA A 497 20.42 -2.83 1.87
C ALA A 497 19.61 -2.04 2.90
N ASP A 498 18.36 -2.41 3.09
CA ASP A 498 17.40 -1.75 4.00
C ASP A 498 17.28 -0.23 3.75
N GLY A 499 17.38 0.18 2.48
CA GLY A 499 17.37 1.58 2.04
C GLY A 499 18.70 2.33 2.19
N ILE A 500 19.71 1.73 2.84
CA ILE A 500 21.03 2.32 3.04
C ILE A 500 22.00 1.84 1.95
N LYS A 501 22.74 2.78 1.34
CA LYS A 501 23.77 2.45 0.35
C LYS A 501 24.90 1.65 1.00
N ILE A 502 25.17 0.47 0.46
CA ILE A 502 26.25 -0.45 0.89
C ILE A 502 27.44 -0.43 -0.07
N GLY A 503 27.25 -0.02 -1.32
CA GLY A 503 28.31 0.06 -2.33
C GLY A 503 27.85 0.72 -3.64
N GLU A 504 28.75 0.80 -4.61
CA GLU A 504 28.44 1.16 -6.00
C GLU A 504 29.44 0.51 -6.96
N ASP A 505 29.05 0.37 -8.23
CA ASP A 505 29.89 -0.03 -9.35
C ASP A 505 29.67 0.93 -10.53
N THR A 506 30.73 1.32 -11.22
CA THR A 506 30.72 2.25 -12.36
C THR A 506 30.90 1.54 -13.71
N SER A 507 31.06 0.22 -13.71
CA SER A 507 31.34 -0.58 -14.91
C SER A 507 30.38 -1.76 -15.06
N SER A 508 29.86 -1.97 -16.28
CA SER A 508 29.06 -3.15 -16.60
C SER A 508 29.97 -4.35 -16.90
N PRO A 509 29.69 -5.57 -16.41
CA PRO A 509 28.51 -5.98 -15.64
C PRO A 509 28.57 -5.54 -14.17
N TYR A 510 27.54 -4.84 -13.70
CA TYR A 510 27.52 -4.23 -12.37
C TYR A 510 27.43 -5.29 -11.26
N THR A 511 28.42 -5.30 -10.37
CA THR A 511 28.55 -6.29 -9.28
C THR A 511 29.05 -5.65 -7.99
N PHE A 512 28.49 -6.05 -6.85
CA PHE A 512 28.99 -5.66 -5.53
C PHE A 512 29.05 -6.84 -4.57
N SER A 513 30.16 -6.97 -3.83
CA SER A 513 30.36 -8.02 -2.83
C SER A 513 30.17 -7.46 -1.43
N TRP A 514 28.97 -7.59 -0.87
CA TRP A 514 28.64 -7.09 0.45
C TRP A 514 29.20 -7.99 1.57
N SER A 515 30.23 -7.51 2.26
CA SER A 515 30.80 -8.15 3.45
C SER A 515 30.20 -7.62 4.75
N GLY A 516 30.05 -8.49 5.76
CA GLY A 516 29.65 -8.06 7.11
C GLY A 516 28.16 -7.78 7.29
N ALA A 517 27.30 -8.33 6.42
CA ALA A 517 25.85 -8.25 6.56
C ALA A 517 25.39 -8.72 7.96
N ALA A 518 24.64 -7.88 8.65
CA ALA A 518 24.11 -8.19 9.98
C ALA A 518 22.94 -9.18 9.88
N ALA A 519 22.83 -10.08 10.87
CA ALA A 519 21.79 -11.10 10.90
C ALA A 519 20.36 -10.52 10.87
N GLY A 520 19.40 -11.31 10.42
CA GLY A 520 18.00 -10.93 10.18
C GLY A 520 17.62 -10.92 8.71
N ASN A 521 16.37 -10.56 8.41
CA ASN A 521 15.94 -10.32 7.03
C ASN A 521 16.50 -8.97 6.55
N ARG A 522 16.91 -8.93 5.28
CA ARG A 522 17.46 -7.75 4.60
C ARG A 522 16.75 -7.54 3.28
N ILE A 523 16.48 -6.29 2.93
CA ILE A 523 15.84 -5.90 1.68
C ILE A 523 16.89 -5.24 0.79
N LEU A 524 17.20 -5.86 -0.35
CA LEU A 524 18.17 -5.33 -1.31
C LEU A 524 17.46 -4.57 -2.44
N THR A 525 18.04 -3.45 -2.86
CA THR A 525 17.68 -2.74 -4.10
C THR A 525 18.95 -2.23 -4.80
N ALA A 526 18.86 -2.02 -6.11
CA ALA A 526 19.90 -1.40 -6.92
C ALA A 526 19.36 -0.13 -7.58
N ARG A 527 20.13 0.96 -7.54
CA ARG A 527 19.78 2.24 -8.17
C ARG A 527 20.77 2.57 -9.28
N ALA A 528 20.32 2.52 -10.53
CA ALA A 528 21.11 2.97 -11.67
C ALA A 528 20.98 4.48 -11.84
N ILE A 529 22.08 5.12 -12.22
CA ILE A 529 22.19 6.55 -12.51
C ILE A 529 22.89 6.69 -13.88
N ASP A 530 22.41 7.61 -14.71
CA ASP A 530 22.91 7.83 -16.08
C ASP A 530 23.88 9.03 -16.20
N ASN A 531 24.20 9.44 -17.44
CA ASN A 531 25.07 10.58 -17.73
C ASN A 531 24.35 11.95 -17.76
N GLY A 532 23.02 11.98 -17.64
CA GLY A 532 22.22 13.18 -17.35
C GLY A 532 21.84 13.31 -15.87
N ASN A 533 22.37 12.44 -15.00
CA ASN A 533 22.05 12.30 -13.57
C ASN A 533 20.59 11.90 -13.25
N ALA A 534 19.80 11.40 -14.22
CA ALA A 534 18.54 10.76 -13.85
C ALA A 534 18.80 9.34 -13.32
N SER A 535 17.83 8.80 -12.57
CA SER A 535 18.03 7.55 -11.83
C SER A 535 16.74 6.77 -11.63
N THR A 536 16.86 5.46 -11.50
CA THR A 536 15.77 4.53 -11.20
C THR A 536 16.25 3.53 -10.16
N THR A 537 15.37 3.11 -9.25
CA THR A 537 15.63 2.05 -8.28
C THR A 537 14.86 0.79 -8.65
N SER A 538 15.50 -0.38 -8.55
CA SER A 538 14.90 -1.67 -8.86
C SER A 538 13.78 -2.04 -7.89
N SER A 539 12.94 -3.00 -8.29
CA SER A 539 12.15 -3.80 -7.35
C SER A 539 13.03 -4.40 -6.25
N SER A 540 12.45 -4.63 -5.07
CA SER A 540 13.17 -5.13 -3.91
C SER A 540 13.37 -6.65 -3.94
N VAL A 541 14.50 -7.09 -3.40
CA VAL A 541 14.86 -8.51 -3.23
C VAL A 541 15.11 -8.79 -1.75
N SER A 542 14.20 -9.51 -1.11
CA SER A 542 14.35 -9.93 0.29
C SER A 542 15.27 -11.14 0.43
N ILE A 543 16.21 -11.09 1.36
CA ILE A 543 17.10 -12.21 1.75
C ILE A 543 17.14 -12.38 3.27
N THR A 544 17.68 -13.51 3.74
CA THR A 544 17.87 -13.80 5.17
C THR A 544 19.34 -14.04 5.50
N VAL A 545 19.87 -13.31 6.48
CA VAL A 545 21.21 -13.53 7.03
C VAL A 545 21.08 -14.23 8.38
N ASN A 546 21.54 -15.47 8.45
CA ASN A 546 21.44 -16.32 9.64
C ASN A 546 22.60 -16.09 10.58
N VAL A 547 22.35 -16.02 11.89
CA VAL A 547 23.40 -15.86 12.91
C VAL A 547 24.44 -16.99 12.79
N ALA A 548 25.73 -16.65 12.84
CA ALA A 548 26.80 -17.65 12.81
C ALA A 548 26.75 -18.54 14.08
N ALA A 549 26.97 -19.84 13.93
CA ALA A 549 26.85 -20.78 15.06
C ALA A 549 28.03 -20.64 16.04
N THR A 550 27.76 -20.14 17.24
CA THR A 550 28.76 -19.98 18.32
C THR A 550 29.12 -21.31 18.99
N ASN A 551 30.41 -21.58 19.23
CA ASN A 551 30.84 -22.65 20.12
C ASN A 551 30.44 -22.30 21.57
N LEU A 552 29.44 -23.00 22.09
CA LEU A 552 28.88 -22.82 23.43
C LEU A 552 29.81 -23.30 24.55
N ALA A 553 30.75 -24.20 24.24
CA ALA A 553 31.70 -24.77 25.20
C ALA A 553 32.88 -23.83 25.52
N LEU A 554 33.18 -22.90 24.61
CA LEU A 554 34.37 -22.05 24.68
C LEU A 554 34.46 -21.29 26.01
N ASN A 555 35.58 -21.47 26.72
CA ASN A 555 35.89 -20.91 28.03
C ASN A 555 34.85 -21.20 29.13
N LYS A 556 34.13 -22.33 29.03
CA LYS A 556 33.17 -22.78 30.06
C LYS A 556 33.83 -23.60 31.16
N ALA A 557 33.12 -23.73 32.28
CA ALA A 557 33.56 -24.59 33.38
C ALA A 557 33.50 -26.07 32.98
N VAL A 558 34.61 -26.79 33.15
CA VAL A 558 34.73 -28.21 32.85
C VAL A 558 34.99 -29.01 34.12
N THR A 559 34.24 -30.10 34.31
CA THR A 559 34.51 -31.11 35.33
C THR A 559 34.97 -32.39 34.67
N VAL A 560 35.99 -33.04 35.22
CA VAL A 560 36.60 -34.26 34.67
C VAL A 560 36.56 -35.38 35.71
N SER A 561 36.52 -36.63 35.26
CA SER A 561 36.68 -37.81 36.13
C SER A 561 38.08 -37.95 36.71
N SER A 562 39.09 -37.51 35.96
CA SER A 562 40.50 -37.44 36.39
C SER A 562 41.31 -36.53 35.44
N SER A 563 42.53 -36.23 35.85
CA SER A 563 43.58 -35.69 34.98
C SER A 563 44.85 -36.52 35.14
N GLU A 564 45.59 -36.74 34.06
CA GLU A 564 46.87 -37.45 34.06
C GLU A 564 47.92 -36.77 34.96
N ASN A 565 47.89 -35.44 34.99
CA ASN A 565 48.68 -34.59 35.89
C ASN A 565 47.98 -33.20 36.03
N THR A 566 48.61 -32.27 36.74
CA THR A 566 48.03 -30.94 37.01
C THR A 566 48.03 -29.96 35.84
N THR A 567 48.82 -30.18 34.78
CA THR A 567 48.86 -29.28 33.61
C THR A 567 47.87 -29.68 32.51
N LEU A 568 47.47 -30.95 32.45
CA LEU A 568 46.52 -31.49 31.46
C LEU A 568 45.06 -31.44 31.96
N SER A 569 44.63 -30.26 32.41
CA SER A 569 43.30 -30.04 33.02
C SER A 569 42.15 -30.03 32.01
N GLY A 570 40.91 -30.22 32.48
CA GLY A 570 39.71 -30.19 31.63
C GLY A 570 39.45 -28.85 30.90
N ALA A 571 39.95 -27.74 31.45
CA ALA A 571 39.80 -26.43 30.81
C ALA A 571 40.54 -26.33 29.46
N ALA A 572 41.63 -27.08 29.32
CA ALA A 572 42.44 -27.17 28.10
C ALA A 572 41.79 -27.99 26.96
N ALA A 573 40.53 -28.38 27.12
CA ALA A 573 39.73 -29.00 26.05
C ALA A 573 38.60 -28.08 25.55
N VAL A 574 38.53 -26.83 26.03
CA VAL A 574 37.50 -25.84 25.65
C VAL A 574 38.06 -24.41 25.59
N ASP A 575 39.37 -24.24 25.46
CA ASP A 575 40.04 -22.93 25.42
C ASP A 575 40.19 -22.38 24.00
N GLY A 576 39.85 -23.17 22.96
CA GLY A 576 39.99 -22.80 21.56
C GLY A 576 41.42 -22.88 21.03
N ASN A 577 42.37 -23.46 21.79
CA ASN A 577 43.78 -23.54 21.43
C ASN A 577 44.18 -24.99 21.11
N ALA A 578 44.37 -25.29 19.82
CA ALA A 578 44.75 -26.61 19.32
C ALA A 578 46.15 -27.11 19.78
N SER A 579 46.87 -26.38 20.63
CA SER A 579 48.15 -26.78 21.23
C SER A 579 48.04 -27.23 22.70
N THR A 580 46.90 -27.01 23.34
CA THR A 580 46.60 -27.42 24.72
C THR A 580 45.61 -28.59 24.73
N ARG A 581 45.65 -29.46 25.75
CA ARG A 581 44.78 -30.65 25.83
C ARG A 581 44.42 -31.05 27.25
N TRP A 582 43.22 -31.59 27.44
CA TRP A 582 42.92 -32.45 28.59
C TRP A 582 43.50 -33.85 28.36
N SER A 583 43.92 -34.54 29.43
CA SER A 583 44.29 -35.97 29.39
C SER A 583 43.82 -36.66 30.67
N SER A 584 43.14 -37.81 30.55
CA SER A 584 42.65 -38.59 31.70
C SER A 584 43.70 -39.56 32.27
N ALA A 585 43.43 -40.10 33.46
CA ALA A 585 44.08 -41.33 33.93
C ALA A 585 43.81 -42.51 32.99
N PHE A 586 44.70 -43.51 33.01
CA PHE A 586 44.77 -44.61 32.03
C PHE A 586 43.85 -45.79 32.40
N SER A 587 42.58 -45.50 32.66
CA SER A 587 41.55 -46.50 33.00
C SER A 587 40.23 -46.21 32.28
N ASP A 588 39.27 -47.12 32.40
CA ASP A 588 37.92 -46.99 31.84
C ASP A 588 36.88 -47.24 32.94
N PRO A 589 35.74 -46.52 32.97
CA PRO A 589 35.40 -45.37 32.12
C PRO A 589 36.05 -44.07 32.59
N GLN A 590 36.17 -43.08 31.68
CA GLN A 590 36.58 -41.71 32.00
C GLN A 590 35.69 -40.72 31.25
N TRP A 591 35.55 -39.51 31.76
CA TRP A 591 34.66 -38.50 31.20
C TRP A 591 35.09 -37.08 31.49
N LEU A 592 34.64 -36.16 30.64
CA LEU A 592 34.56 -34.74 30.96
C LEU A 592 33.14 -34.24 30.68
N TYR A 593 32.66 -33.30 31.47
CA TYR A 593 31.47 -32.53 31.13
C TYR A 593 31.70 -31.03 31.23
N VAL A 594 31.01 -30.30 30.34
CA VAL A 594 31.05 -28.84 30.25
C VAL A 594 29.73 -28.29 30.80
N ASP A 595 29.78 -27.29 31.68
CA ASP A 595 28.62 -26.49 32.07
C ASP A 595 28.49 -25.27 31.15
N LEU A 596 27.47 -25.27 30.28
CA LEU A 596 27.23 -24.16 29.35
C LEU A 596 26.72 -22.88 30.06
N GLY A 597 26.34 -22.98 31.33
CA GLY A 597 25.78 -21.90 32.17
C GLY A 597 24.27 -21.71 32.02
N ALA A 598 23.67 -22.21 30.94
CA ALA A 598 22.24 -22.23 30.68
C ALA A 598 21.87 -23.53 29.94
N SER A 599 20.57 -23.84 29.83
CA SER A 599 20.12 -24.98 29.01
C SER A 599 20.21 -24.64 27.52
N TYR A 600 20.64 -25.60 26.69
CA TYR A 600 20.71 -25.47 25.22
C TYR A 600 20.07 -26.69 24.54
N ALA A 601 19.43 -26.46 23.39
CA ALA A 601 19.02 -27.52 22.48
C ALA A 601 20.23 -27.85 21.59
N VAL A 602 20.96 -28.89 21.95
CA VAL A 602 22.25 -29.28 21.33
C VAL A 602 21.98 -29.97 20.00
N ASN A 603 22.50 -29.39 18.91
CA ASN A 603 22.32 -29.90 17.55
C ASN A 603 23.62 -30.40 16.91
N ARG A 604 24.79 -30.03 17.45
CA ARG A 604 26.10 -30.50 16.99
C ARG A 604 27.12 -30.54 18.12
N VAL A 605 27.96 -31.58 18.15
CA VAL A 605 29.13 -31.70 19.03
C VAL A 605 30.32 -32.16 18.21
N LYS A 606 31.40 -31.38 18.20
CA LYS A 606 32.65 -31.71 17.51
C LYS A 606 33.77 -31.93 18.53
N ILE A 607 34.53 -33.01 18.36
CA ILE A 607 35.61 -33.42 19.24
C ILE A 607 36.89 -33.55 18.42
N THR A 608 37.96 -32.92 18.87
CA THR A 608 39.31 -33.06 18.34
C THR A 608 40.16 -33.79 19.37
N TRP A 609 40.45 -35.07 19.14
CA TRP A 609 41.29 -35.91 19.99
C TRP A 609 42.78 -35.70 19.69
N GLU A 610 43.62 -36.02 20.68
CA GLU A 610 45.04 -36.29 20.46
C GLU A 610 45.24 -37.72 19.92
N ALA A 611 46.47 -38.20 19.73
CA ALA A 611 46.74 -39.60 19.39
C ALA A 611 46.09 -40.60 20.38
N ALA A 612 45.87 -40.22 21.64
CA ALA A 612 45.08 -40.95 22.62
C ALA A 612 43.58 -40.54 22.59
N TYR A 613 42.74 -41.38 21.99
CA TYR A 613 41.32 -41.09 21.72
C TYR A 613 40.36 -42.11 22.35
N GLY A 614 39.07 -41.75 22.45
CA GLY A 614 37.99 -42.68 22.81
C GLY A 614 37.56 -43.56 21.63
N LYS A 615 37.72 -44.88 21.76
CA LYS A 615 37.26 -45.88 20.78
C LYS A 615 35.75 -46.07 20.89
N ASP A 616 35.27 -46.31 22.11
CA ASP A 616 33.84 -46.38 22.43
C ASP A 616 33.53 -45.26 23.42
N TYR A 617 32.54 -44.42 23.08
CA TYR A 617 32.15 -43.29 23.92
C TYR A 617 30.71 -42.84 23.64
N GLN A 618 30.15 -42.07 24.57
CA GLN A 618 28.81 -41.50 24.46
C GLN A 618 28.85 -39.97 24.58
N VAL A 619 28.01 -39.30 23.79
CA VAL A 619 27.66 -37.89 24.00
C VAL A 619 26.35 -37.86 24.78
N GLN A 620 26.34 -37.18 25.92
CA GLN A 620 25.23 -37.17 26.85
C GLN A 620 24.88 -35.75 27.27
N VAL A 621 23.60 -35.50 27.59
CA VAL A 621 23.10 -34.22 28.11
C VAL A 621 22.52 -34.39 29.51
N SER A 622 22.56 -33.34 30.32
CA SER A 622 21.94 -33.28 31.64
C SER A 622 21.43 -31.88 31.96
N SER A 623 20.36 -31.79 32.75
CA SER A 623 19.88 -30.55 33.36
C SER A 623 20.51 -30.27 34.73
N ASN A 624 21.09 -31.27 35.39
CA ASN A 624 21.49 -31.23 36.81
C ASN A 624 22.88 -31.84 37.11
N ALA A 625 23.66 -32.20 36.08
CA ALA A 625 24.96 -32.89 36.12
C ALA A 625 24.97 -34.28 36.82
N SER A 626 23.82 -34.77 37.29
CA SER A 626 23.69 -36.02 38.05
C SER A 626 22.92 -37.10 37.27
N SER A 627 21.86 -36.70 36.57
CA SER A 627 21.02 -37.55 35.73
C SER A 627 21.35 -37.28 34.27
N TRP A 628 21.80 -38.30 33.53
CA TRP A 628 22.37 -38.15 32.19
C TRP A 628 21.58 -38.91 31.13
N THR A 629 21.27 -38.25 30.02
CA THR A 629 20.59 -38.84 28.85
C THR A 629 21.56 -38.93 27.69
N THR A 630 21.76 -40.14 27.14
CA THR A 630 22.61 -40.33 25.96
C THR A 630 21.91 -39.86 24.70
N ILE A 631 22.54 -38.93 23.97
CA ILE A 631 22.04 -38.38 22.70
C ILE A 631 22.80 -38.93 21.48
N LYS A 632 23.98 -39.53 21.70
CA LYS A 632 24.73 -40.28 20.69
C LYS A 632 25.60 -41.34 21.37
N THR A 633 25.65 -42.54 20.78
CA THR A 633 26.63 -43.58 21.13
C THR A 633 27.55 -43.78 19.92
N ILE A 634 28.85 -43.89 20.19
CA ILE A 634 29.90 -44.15 19.22
C ILE A 634 30.62 -45.43 19.66
N THR A 635 30.89 -46.32 18.72
CA THR A 635 31.67 -47.55 18.95
C THR A 635 32.66 -47.76 17.83
N ASN A 636 33.80 -48.37 18.13
CA ASN A 636 34.91 -48.63 17.21
C ASN A 636 35.37 -47.40 16.42
N ASN A 637 35.39 -46.22 17.06
CA ASN A 637 35.99 -45.02 16.49
C ASN A 637 37.48 -45.27 16.17
N THR A 638 37.94 -44.71 15.05
CA THR A 638 39.35 -44.71 14.62
C THR A 638 39.81 -43.34 14.10
N THR A 639 38.95 -42.31 14.23
CA THR A 639 39.21 -40.95 13.71
C THR A 639 39.46 -39.98 14.85
N LEU A 640 40.45 -39.09 14.66
CA LEU A 640 40.85 -38.09 15.65
C LEU A 640 40.00 -36.81 15.62
N VAL A 641 39.23 -36.57 14.55
CA VAL A 641 38.24 -35.49 14.50
C VAL A 641 36.86 -36.11 14.28
N ASN A 642 35.97 -35.96 15.26
CA ASN A 642 34.59 -36.44 15.19
C ASN A 642 33.63 -35.25 15.22
N ASP A 643 32.95 -34.96 14.11
CA ASP A 643 31.95 -33.90 14.00
C ASP A 643 30.53 -34.50 13.93
N HIS A 644 29.82 -34.49 15.05
CA HIS A 644 28.49 -35.09 15.16
C HIS A 644 27.40 -34.03 15.01
N SER A 645 26.87 -33.85 13.81
CA SER A 645 25.71 -32.99 13.51
C SER A 645 24.37 -33.73 13.61
N GLY A 646 23.26 -32.98 13.66
CA GLY A 646 21.90 -33.54 13.66
C GLY A 646 21.51 -34.20 14.98
N LEU A 647 22.15 -33.76 16.08
CA LEU A 647 21.84 -34.24 17.42
C LEU A 647 20.50 -33.69 17.91
N SER A 648 19.85 -34.42 18.81
CA SER A 648 18.59 -34.01 19.43
C SER A 648 18.65 -34.26 20.94
N GLY A 649 18.84 -33.20 21.72
CA GLY A 649 18.72 -33.26 23.17
C GLY A 649 18.90 -31.90 23.82
N THR A 650 18.26 -31.71 24.98
CA THR A 650 18.27 -30.45 25.71
C THR A 650 18.93 -30.63 27.07
N GLY A 651 19.89 -29.77 27.40
CA GLY A 651 20.57 -29.79 28.69
C GLY A 651 21.47 -28.58 28.92
N ARG A 652 21.85 -28.37 30.18
CA ARG A 652 22.84 -27.36 30.59
C ARG A 652 24.25 -27.94 30.60
N TYR A 653 24.38 -29.23 30.90
CA TYR A 653 25.65 -29.93 30.98
C TYR A 653 25.74 -30.95 29.85
N ILE A 654 26.86 -30.95 29.12
CA ILE A 654 27.14 -31.92 28.05
C ILE A 654 28.36 -32.74 28.47
N ARG A 655 28.25 -34.06 28.43
CA ARG A 655 29.32 -35.01 28.82
C ARG A 655 29.78 -35.83 27.64
N ILE A 656 31.10 -35.94 27.49
CA ILE A 656 31.75 -37.00 26.71
C ILE A 656 32.10 -38.11 27.69
N TYR A 657 31.43 -39.25 27.58
CA TYR A 657 31.58 -40.40 28.47
C TYR A 657 32.27 -41.55 27.74
N GLY A 658 33.57 -41.69 27.95
CA GLY A 658 34.42 -42.72 27.37
C GLY A 658 34.25 -44.06 28.08
N THR A 659 33.98 -45.12 27.31
CA THR A 659 33.76 -46.48 27.80
C THR A 659 34.82 -47.48 27.35
N ALA A 660 35.57 -47.19 26.27
CA ALA A 660 36.79 -47.91 25.92
C ALA A 660 37.80 -46.99 25.21
N ARG A 661 39.07 -47.04 25.62
CA ARG A 661 40.19 -46.29 25.01
C ARG A 661 40.64 -46.91 23.70
N GLY A 662 41.10 -46.08 22.78
CA GLY A 662 41.70 -46.49 21.50
C GLY A 662 43.18 -46.87 21.59
N THR A 663 43.85 -46.53 22.70
CA THR A 663 45.26 -46.82 22.95
C THR A 663 45.45 -47.31 24.40
N VAL A 664 46.71 -47.59 24.79
CA VAL A 664 47.05 -47.92 26.19
C VAL A 664 47.01 -46.70 27.13
N TYR A 665 47.06 -45.47 26.58
CA TYR A 665 47.01 -44.21 27.32
C TYR A 665 45.56 -43.84 27.68
N GLY A 666 45.35 -42.68 28.32
CA GLY A 666 44.03 -42.15 28.69
C GLY A 666 43.19 -41.68 27.50
N TYR A 667 42.14 -40.92 27.80
CA TYR A 667 41.41 -40.13 26.81
C TYR A 667 42.04 -38.73 26.76
N SER A 668 42.31 -38.20 25.57
CA SER A 668 42.84 -36.85 25.42
C SER A 668 42.20 -36.06 24.30
N ILE A 669 41.78 -34.84 24.63
CA ILE A 669 41.01 -33.95 23.75
C ILE A 669 41.75 -32.60 23.70
N PHE A 670 42.10 -32.17 22.48
CA PHE A 670 42.59 -30.83 22.18
C PHE A 670 41.46 -29.80 22.24
N GLU A 671 40.30 -30.10 21.65
CA GLU A 671 39.14 -29.17 21.67
C GLU A 671 37.81 -29.93 21.59
N LEU A 672 36.84 -29.50 22.39
CA LEU A 672 35.44 -29.91 22.39
C LEU A 672 34.55 -28.72 22.07
N GLU A 673 33.95 -28.73 20.89
CA GLU A 673 33.03 -27.69 20.45
C GLU A 673 31.59 -28.18 20.56
N ILE A 674 30.72 -27.35 21.15
CA ILE A 674 29.30 -27.66 21.33
C ILE A 674 28.49 -26.56 20.67
N TYR A 675 27.51 -26.93 19.83
CA TYR A 675 26.64 -25.99 19.16
C TYR A 675 25.17 -26.36 19.41
N GLY A 676 24.33 -25.32 19.47
CA GLY A 676 22.92 -25.43 19.74
C GLY A 676 22.28 -24.05 19.85
N THR A 677 20.95 -24.01 19.87
CA THR A 677 20.21 -22.79 20.19
C THR A 677 19.98 -22.69 21.71
N PRO A 678 19.83 -21.48 22.28
CA PRO A 678 19.38 -21.30 23.65
C PRO A 678 18.15 -22.18 23.90
N GLY A 679 18.27 -23.07 24.88
CA GLY A 679 17.26 -24.05 25.20
C GLY A 679 16.10 -23.32 25.81
N THR A 680 15.12 -22.97 24.99
CA THR A 680 13.89 -22.34 25.43
C THR A 680 13.27 -23.25 26.48
N THR A 681 13.35 -22.84 27.75
CA THR A 681 12.50 -23.35 28.82
C THR A 681 11.08 -22.84 28.55
N SER A 682 10.48 -23.33 27.47
CA SER A 682 9.06 -23.25 27.21
C SER A 682 8.39 -24.15 28.24
N THR A 683 8.23 -23.58 29.44
CA THR A 683 7.59 -24.23 30.57
C THR A 683 6.10 -24.06 30.33
N VAL A 684 5.57 -24.88 29.43
CA VAL A 684 4.18 -24.80 28.98
C VAL A 684 3.28 -25.17 30.15
N CYS A 685 2.44 -24.23 30.56
CA CYS A 685 1.38 -24.47 31.53
C CYS A 685 0.25 -25.23 30.83
N THR A 686 -0.02 -26.46 31.27
CA THR A 686 -1.06 -27.32 30.70
C THR A 686 -2.22 -27.51 31.65
N GLY A 687 -3.45 -27.47 31.13
CA GLY A 687 -4.65 -27.86 31.87
C GLY A 687 -5.66 -28.58 31.00
N THR A 688 -6.64 -29.24 31.64
CA THR A 688 -7.78 -29.87 30.98
C THR A 688 -9.05 -29.22 31.47
N ALA A 689 -10.00 -28.97 30.58
CA ALA A 689 -11.29 -28.38 30.93
C ALA A 689 -12.09 -29.31 31.85
N THR A 690 -12.81 -28.73 32.83
CA THR A 690 -13.62 -29.49 33.81
C THR A 690 -14.70 -30.37 33.15
N ASN A 691 -15.13 -30.01 31.94
CA ASN A 691 -16.10 -30.78 31.15
C ASN A 691 -15.47 -31.87 30.27
N GLY A 692 -14.14 -31.98 30.22
CA GLY A 692 -13.40 -33.01 29.46
C GLY A 692 -13.28 -32.78 27.95
N ASP A 693 -13.79 -31.68 27.40
CA ASP A 693 -13.86 -31.47 25.95
C ASP A 693 -12.52 -31.11 25.29
N TYR A 694 -11.63 -30.46 26.02
CA TYR A 694 -10.36 -29.95 25.52
C TYR A 694 -9.29 -29.89 26.62
N SER A 695 -8.02 -29.96 26.22
CA SER A 695 -6.89 -29.47 27.00
C SER A 695 -6.34 -28.18 26.39
N TYR A 696 -5.53 -27.46 27.16
CA TYR A 696 -4.88 -26.24 26.69
C TYR A 696 -3.42 -26.20 27.14
N GLU A 697 -2.64 -25.47 26.36
CA GLU A 697 -1.25 -25.09 26.61
C GLU A 697 -1.18 -23.55 26.63
N VAL A 698 -0.51 -22.96 27.62
CA VAL A 698 -0.16 -21.52 27.63
C VAL A 698 1.29 -21.31 28.04
N SER A 699 2.00 -20.42 27.37
CA SER A 699 3.44 -20.16 27.62
C SER A 699 3.85 -18.73 27.23
N THR A 700 4.86 -18.17 27.89
CA THR A 700 5.52 -16.93 27.45
C THR A 700 6.87 -17.24 26.79
N THR A 701 7.08 -16.74 25.57
CA THR A 701 8.36 -16.79 24.85
C THR A 701 8.69 -15.38 24.35
N GLY A 702 9.82 -14.80 24.77
CA GLY A 702 10.28 -13.49 24.29
C GLY A 702 9.32 -12.30 24.55
N GLY A 703 8.48 -12.36 25.60
CA GLY A 703 7.43 -11.37 25.88
C GLY A 703 6.09 -11.63 25.18
N THR A 704 6.03 -12.62 24.27
CA THR A 704 4.79 -13.07 23.63
C THR A 704 4.18 -14.21 24.43
N VAL A 705 2.92 -14.08 24.81
CA VAL A 705 2.11 -15.17 25.37
C VAL A 705 1.48 -15.94 24.22
N ASN A 706 1.61 -17.26 24.26
CA ASN A 706 1.10 -18.18 23.25
C ASN A 706 0.10 -19.12 23.92
N TRP A 707 -1.13 -19.15 23.41
CA TRP A 707 -2.17 -20.10 23.78
C TRP A 707 -2.35 -21.13 22.67
N LYS A 708 -2.60 -22.37 23.07
CA LYS A 708 -2.98 -23.45 22.19
C LYS A 708 -4.11 -24.24 22.82
N PHE A 709 -5.23 -24.30 22.13
CA PHE A 709 -6.39 -25.10 22.45
C PHE A 709 -6.26 -26.46 21.73
N ILE A 710 -6.46 -27.55 22.48
CA ILE A 710 -6.24 -28.92 22.05
C ILE A 710 -7.55 -29.69 22.25
N PRO A 711 -8.36 -29.90 21.20
CA PRO A 711 -9.61 -30.63 21.34
C PRO A 711 -9.35 -32.11 21.67
N LEU A 712 -10.08 -32.64 22.66
CA LEU A 712 -10.01 -34.06 23.05
C LEU A 712 -11.04 -34.92 22.29
N ALA A 713 -11.92 -34.29 21.50
CA ALA A 713 -12.80 -34.92 20.53
C ALA A 713 -12.85 -34.09 19.22
N PRO A 714 -13.11 -34.69 18.05
CA PRO A 714 -13.04 -33.97 16.77
C PRO A 714 -13.93 -32.71 16.71
N ILE A 715 -13.40 -31.64 16.12
CA ILE A 715 -14.13 -30.40 15.82
C ILE A 715 -14.47 -30.35 14.34
N GLN A 716 -15.71 -29.96 14.00
CA GLN A 716 -16.16 -29.74 12.62
C GLN A 716 -16.36 -28.24 12.33
N GLY A 717 -15.81 -27.77 11.19
CA GLY A 717 -15.77 -26.36 10.80
C GLY A 717 -14.39 -25.74 11.04
N SER A 718 -13.85 -25.03 10.04
CA SER A 718 -12.43 -24.62 10.01
C SER A 718 -12.07 -23.37 10.82
N THR A 719 -13.03 -22.73 11.50
CA THR A 719 -12.87 -21.37 12.08
C THR A 719 -13.65 -21.17 13.39
N LEU A 720 -13.67 -22.18 14.28
CA LEU A 720 -14.58 -22.20 15.43
C LEU A 720 -13.93 -22.58 16.78
N ALA A 721 -12.74 -22.03 17.04
CA ALA A 721 -12.22 -21.85 18.40
C ALA A 721 -11.93 -20.35 18.63
N ILE A 722 -12.56 -19.75 19.63
CA ILE A 722 -12.36 -18.35 20.01
C ILE A 722 -11.82 -18.33 21.45
N LEU A 723 -10.66 -17.71 21.64
CA LEU A 723 -10.04 -17.45 22.94
C LEU A 723 -10.59 -16.14 23.49
N TYR A 724 -11.08 -16.12 24.73
CA TYR A 724 -11.45 -14.91 25.43
C TYR A 724 -10.44 -14.61 26.54
N VAL A 725 -9.78 -13.45 26.50
CA VAL A 725 -8.76 -13.06 27.50
C VAL A 725 -9.16 -11.79 28.22
N LYS A 726 -9.08 -11.84 29.55
CA LYS A 726 -9.11 -10.69 30.46
C LYS A 726 -7.69 -10.44 30.98
N ILE A 727 -7.26 -9.19 30.91
CA ILE A 727 -5.97 -8.71 31.44
C ILE A 727 -6.25 -7.86 32.69
N GLY A 728 -5.68 -8.24 33.83
CA GLY A 728 -5.90 -7.55 35.10
C GLY A 728 -7.39 -7.43 35.47
N ASN A 729 -7.88 -6.21 35.70
CA ASN A 729 -9.27 -5.95 36.06
C ASN A 729 -10.20 -5.65 34.87
N GLY A 730 -9.72 -5.73 33.62
CA GLY A 730 -10.50 -5.40 32.42
C GLY A 730 -11.65 -6.36 32.10
N GLY A 731 -12.29 -6.12 30.94
CA GLY A 731 -13.24 -7.06 30.32
C GLY A 731 -12.54 -8.22 29.61
N TYR A 732 -13.33 -9.16 29.09
CA TYR A 732 -12.82 -10.24 28.22
C TYR A 732 -12.89 -9.83 26.75
N ALA A 733 -11.74 -9.67 26.10
CA ALA A 733 -11.65 -9.51 24.65
C ALA A 733 -11.61 -10.90 23.99
N GLY A 734 -12.36 -11.07 22.88
CA GLY A 734 -12.44 -12.32 22.13
C GLY A 734 -11.55 -12.31 20.88
N TYR A 735 -10.81 -13.39 20.66
CA TYR A 735 -9.83 -13.53 19.59
C TYR A 735 -10.05 -14.87 18.85
N PRO A 736 -10.31 -14.86 17.53
CA PRO A 736 -10.39 -16.09 16.75
C PRO A 736 -9.00 -16.75 16.71
N MET A 737 -8.95 -18.06 16.98
CA MET A 737 -7.71 -18.82 16.98
C MET A 737 -7.44 -19.45 15.60
N THR A 738 -6.19 -19.47 15.19
CA THR A 738 -5.74 -20.07 13.92
C THR A 738 -5.60 -21.59 14.07
N ALA A 739 -6.18 -22.37 13.15
CA ALA A 739 -6.02 -23.83 13.16
C ALA A 739 -4.56 -24.24 12.86
N SER A 740 -4.04 -25.21 13.61
CA SER A 740 -2.69 -25.75 13.51
C SER A 740 -2.74 -27.27 13.71
N GLY A 741 -2.86 -28.00 12.61
CA GLY A 741 -3.18 -29.44 12.62
C GLY A 741 -4.57 -29.68 13.24
N SER A 742 -4.64 -30.55 14.25
CA SER A 742 -5.87 -30.78 15.04
C SER A 742 -6.10 -29.73 16.14
N ASN A 743 -5.18 -28.80 16.35
CA ASN A 743 -5.19 -27.84 17.44
C ASN A 743 -5.53 -26.42 16.93
N PHE A 744 -5.70 -25.48 17.84
CA PHE A 744 -5.91 -24.07 17.51
C PHE A 744 -4.96 -23.20 18.33
N THR A 745 -4.32 -22.20 17.73
CA THR A 745 -3.27 -21.37 18.35
C THR A 745 -3.58 -19.88 18.22
N TYR A 746 -3.19 -19.10 19.24
CA TYR A 746 -3.22 -17.64 19.21
C TYR A 746 -2.07 -17.09 20.07
N SER A 747 -1.49 -15.96 19.67
CA SER A 747 -0.34 -15.36 20.35
C SER A 747 -0.47 -13.84 20.43
N GLN A 748 -0.10 -13.25 21.57
CA GLN A 748 -0.07 -11.79 21.74
C GLN A 748 1.04 -11.34 22.68
N VAL A 749 1.64 -10.17 22.44
CA VAL A 749 2.64 -9.56 23.34
C VAL A 749 1.94 -9.09 24.62
N GLN A 750 2.53 -9.36 25.79
CA GLN A 750 2.06 -8.87 27.09
C GLN A 750 3.22 -8.57 28.03
N SER A 751 3.02 -7.59 28.92
CA SER A 751 3.97 -7.25 29.97
C SER A 751 4.19 -8.41 30.95
N SER A 752 5.44 -8.64 31.35
CA SER A 752 5.78 -9.65 32.36
C SER A 752 5.08 -9.36 33.69
N GLY A 753 4.61 -10.40 34.39
CA GLY A 753 3.87 -10.29 35.64
C GLY A 753 2.38 -9.95 35.51
N SER A 754 1.87 -9.66 34.30
CA SER A 754 0.42 -9.46 34.11
C SER A 754 -0.38 -10.72 34.46
N ALA A 755 -1.40 -10.56 35.31
CA ALA A 755 -2.37 -11.61 35.59
C ALA A 755 -3.41 -11.69 34.46
N LEU A 756 -3.50 -12.85 33.82
CA LEU A 756 -4.44 -13.16 32.74
C LEU A 756 -5.49 -14.14 33.24
N THR A 757 -6.72 -13.97 32.79
CA THR A 757 -7.81 -14.93 32.98
C THR A 757 -8.45 -15.20 31.63
N PHE A 758 -8.67 -16.47 31.27
CA PHE A 758 -9.12 -16.82 29.92
C PHE A 758 -10.05 -18.03 29.85
N TYR A 759 -10.92 -18.06 28.84
CA TYR A 759 -11.79 -19.19 28.52
C TYR A 759 -11.96 -19.32 27.00
N TYR A 760 -12.66 -20.35 26.55
CA TYR A 760 -12.85 -20.62 25.13
C TYR A 760 -14.32 -20.83 24.76
N THR A 761 -14.66 -20.46 23.52
CA THR A 761 -15.91 -20.86 22.85
C THR A 761 -15.55 -21.73 21.65
N TYR A 762 -16.16 -22.91 21.54
CA TYR A 762 -15.78 -23.97 20.59
C TYR A 762 -16.95 -24.91 20.28
N ARG A 763 -16.79 -25.83 19.32
CA ARG A 763 -17.76 -26.91 19.02
C ARG A 763 -17.14 -28.28 19.30
N VAL A 764 -17.97 -29.27 19.60
CA VAL A 764 -17.53 -30.64 19.92
C VAL A 764 -18.32 -31.66 19.10
N GLY A 765 -17.61 -32.54 18.41
CA GLY A 765 -18.18 -33.58 17.56
C GLY A 765 -18.92 -33.02 16.34
N ASN A 766 -19.91 -33.77 15.89
CA ASN A 766 -20.80 -33.45 14.76
C ASN A 766 -22.01 -32.58 15.17
N THR A 767 -21.90 -31.80 16.25
CA THR A 767 -23.00 -30.97 16.76
C THR A 767 -22.97 -29.57 16.16
N THR A 768 -24.15 -28.99 15.92
CA THR A 768 -24.28 -27.60 15.45
C THR A 768 -24.16 -26.58 16.59
N THR A 769 -24.12 -27.03 17.85
CA THR A 769 -24.18 -26.20 19.05
C THR A 769 -22.79 -25.78 19.53
N GLU A 770 -22.61 -24.49 19.78
CA GLU A 770 -21.41 -23.94 20.41
C GLU A 770 -21.42 -24.17 21.93
N ARG A 771 -20.28 -24.60 22.47
CA ARG A 771 -19.98 -24.72 23.90
C ARG A 771 -19.08 -23.57 24.33
N ASN A 772 -19.21 -23.16 25.59
CA ASN A 772 -18.44 -22.07 26.19
C ASN A 772 -17.95 -22.50 27.59
N SER A 773 -16.67 -22.27 27.91
CA SER A 773 -16.07 -22.61 29.21
C SER A 773 -15.99 -21.45 30.22
N SER A 774 -16.68 -20.33 29.98
CA SER A 774 -16.70 -19.13 30.84
C SER A 774 -17.11 -19.37 32.30
N ALA A 775 -17.85 -20.45 32.59
CA ALA A 775 -18.19 -20.86 33.95
C ALA A 775 -16.98 -21.33 34.78
N ASN A 776 -15.89 -21.77 34.12
CA ASN A 776 -14.66 -22.23 34.76
C ASN A 776 -13.44 -21.69 33.97
N PRO A 777 -13.12 -20.40 34.10
CA PRO A 777 -12.01 -19.79 33.37
C PRO A 777 -10.65 -20.17 33.98
N HIS A 778 -9.64 -20.22 33.12
CA HIS A 778 -8.26 -20.55 33.47
C HIS A 778 -7.46 -19.28 33.78
N THR A 779 -6.39 -19.40 34.57
CA THR A 779 -5.51 -18.27 34.92
C THR A 779 -4.08 -18.53 34.48
N TYR A 780 -3.37 -17.46 34.12
CA TYR A 780 -1.94 -17.50 33.81
C TYR A 780 -1.30 -16.16 34.18
N THR A 781 -0.10 -16.19 34.75
CA THR A 781 0.69 -14.97 35.01
C THR A 781 1.85 -14.92 34.01
N VAL A 782 1.94 -13.84 33.24
CA VAL A 782 2.92 -13.72 32.15
C VAL A 782 4.35 -13.89 32.68
N GLY A 783 5.10 -14.80 32.06
CA GLY A 783 6.48 -15.12 32.45
C GLY A 783 6.63 -16.11 33.62
N THR A 784 5.53 -16.62 34.20
CA THR A 784 5.62 -17.67 35.23
C THR A 784 5.76 -19.07 34.65
N THR A 785 6.41 -19.95 35.42
CA THR A 785 6.56 -21.38 35.15
C THR A 785 5.57 -22.18 35.99
N CYS A 786 4.73 -23.00 35.38
CA CYS A 786 3.80 -23.85 36.14
C CYS A 786 4.47 -25.15 36.62
N SER A 787 4.20 -25.52 37.87
CA SER A 787 4.49 -26.86 38.40
C SER A 787 3.64 -27.91 37.68
N ALA A 788 4.26 -28.94 37.11
CA ALA A 788 3.54 -30.06 36.52
C ALA A 788 2.84 -30.89 37.62
N GLY A 789 1.58 -30.59 37.89
CA GLY A 789 0.71 -31.35 38.80
C GLY A 789 0.30 -30.61 40.06
N ALA A 790 -0.80 -29.85 39.97
CA ALA A 790 -1.62 -29.47 41.13
C ALA A 790 -3.10 -29.69 40.77
N ARG A 791 -3.66 -30.83 41.19
CA ARG A 791 -5.12 -31.02 41.19
C ARG A 791 -5.67 -30.38 42.46
N ASN A 792 -6.29 -29.21 42.36
CA ASN A 792 -7.05 -28.66 43.47
C ASN A 792 -8.43 -29.34 43.53
N ALA A 793 -8.58 -30.24 44.50
CA ALA A 793 -9.86 -30.79 44.93
C ALA A 793 -10.26 -30.17 46.29
N ALA A 794 -11.57 -30.20 46.61
CA ALA A 794 -12.25 -29.54 47.74
C ALA A 794 -12.32 -28.00 47.63
N GLN A 795 -13.48 -27.33 47.62
CA GLN A 795 -14.68 -27.46 48.46
C GLN A 795 -15.97 -27.35 47.61
N GLU A 796 -16.91 -28.29 47.69
CA GLU A 796 -18.07 -28.41 48.63
C GLU A 796 -19.36 -27.77 48.09
N GLU A 797 -20.48 -28.39 48.47
CA GLU A 797 -21.76 -28.33 47.76
C GLU A 797 -22.49 -26.98 47.87
N THR A 798 -23.11 -26.54 46.76
CA THR A 798 -24.46 -25.98 46.84
C THR A 798 -25.22 -26.02 45.51
N GLN A 799 -26.42 -26.62 45.57
CA GLN A 799 -27.55 -26.48 44.65
C GLN A 799 -27.33 -26.66 43.14
N GLN A 800 -27.71 -27.87 42.71
CA GLN A 800 -28.24 -28.19 41.39
C GLN A 800 -29.41 -27.24 41.01
N LEU A 801 -29.11 -26.12 40.35
CA LEU A 801 -30.11 -25.36 39.60
C LEU A 801 -30.40 -26.08 38.28
N ALA A 802 -31.69 -26.26 37.99
CA ALA A 802 -32.14 -27.07 36.87
C ALA A 802 -31.65 -26.56 35.50
N LEU A 803 -31.47 -27.50 34.57
CA LEU A 803 -31.30 -27.24 33.14
C LEU A 803 -32.52 -26.47 32.60
N GLU A 804 -32.41 -25.16 32.52
CA GLU A 804 -33.32 -24.36 31.69
C GLU A 804 -32.89 -24.42 30.22
N SER A 805 -33.86 -24.25 29.32
CA SER A 805 -33.66 -24.40 27.88
C SER A 805 -32.59 -23.44 27.33
N PRO A 806 -31.84 -23.82 26.27
CA PRO A 806 -30.84 -22.95 25.68
C PRO A 806 -31.46 -21.61 25.25
N VAL A 807 -30.81 -20.52 25.65
CA VAL A 807 -31.19 -19.17 25.22
C VAL A 807 -30.86 -19.03 23.73
N GLU A 808 -31.87 -18.74 22.93
CA GLU A 808 -31.80 -18.71 21.46
C GLU A 808 -32.45 -17.43 20.92
N ILE A 809 -31.88 -16.88 19.85
CA ILE A 809 -32.53 -15.81 19.07
C ILE A 809 -33.37 -16.46 17.98
N TYR A 810 -34.65 -16.08 17.87
CA TYR A 810 -35.59 -16.67 16.92
C TYR A 810 -36.62 -15.65 16.39
N PRO A 811 -36.91 -15.57 15.09
CA PRO A 811 -36.22 -16.28 14.01
C PRO A 811 -34.78 -15.81 13.86
N ASN A 812 -33.94 -16.57 13.17
CA ASN A 812 -32.60 -16.16 12.77
C ASN A 812 -32.37 -16.70 11.35
N PRO A 813 -32.41 -15.87 10.29
CA PRO A 813 -32.35 -14.40 10.32
C PRO A 813 -33.55 -13.68 10.96
N VAL A 814 -33.28 -12.49 11.48
CA VAL A 814 -34.21 -11.55 12.10
C VAL A 814 -34.50 -10.41 11.11
N GLU A 815 -35.75 -9.94 11.02
CA GLU A 815 -36.12 -8.81 10.14
C GLU A 815 -36.29 -7.51 10.93
N HIS A 816 -37.19 -7.47 11.92
CA HIS A 816 -37.51 -6.24 12.67
C HIS A 816 -37.21 -6.34 14.17
N GLU A 817 -37.40 -7.52 14.77
CA GLU A 817 -37.44 -7.65 16.22
C GLU A 817 -36.62 -8.86 16.71
N LEU A 818 -35.61 -8.59 17.53
CA LEU A 818 -34.74 -9.57 18.17
C LEU A 818 -35.49 -10.26 19.32
N ARG A 819 -36.08 -11.43 19.08
CA ARG A 819 -36.71 -12.22 20.15
C ARG A 819 -35.74 -13.23 20.75
N VAL A 820 -35.72 -13.31 22.07
CA VAL A 820 -34.83 -14.17 22.86
C VAL A 820 -35.65 -15.17 23.67
N LYS A 821 -35.55 -16.45 23.30
CA LYS A 821 -36.25 -17.53 23.98
C LYS A 821 -35.66 -17.73 25.39
N GLY A 822 -36.53 -17.69 26.40
CA GLY A 822 -36.17 -17.94 27.81
C GLY A 822 -35.76 -16.72 28.63
N ILE A 823 -35.64 -15.52 28.05
CA ILE A 823 -35.36 -14.28 28.79
C ILE A 823 -36.45 -13.26 28.45
N GLN A 824 -37.20 -12.78 29.46
CA GLN A 824 -38.31 -11.85 29.26
C GLN A 824 -37.86 -10.37 29.34
N GLU A 825 -37.04 -10.03 30.33
CA GLU A 825 -36.56 -8.66 30.59
C GLU A 825 -35.05 -8.71 30.86
N ALA A 826 -34.25 -8.08 30.02
CA ALA A 826 -32.80 -7.92 30.22
C ALA A 826 -32.22 -6.82 29.31
N PRO A 827 -31.23 -6.04 29.77
CA PRO A 827 -30.46 -5.17 28.90
C PRO A 827 -29.69 -5.96 27.85
N VAL A 828 -29.65 -5.43 26.62
CA VAL A 828 -28.97 -6.00 25.46
C VAL A 828 -28.09 -4.95 24.82
N ARG A 829 -26.85 -5.32 24.51
CA ARG A 829 -25.95 -4.56 23.63
C ARG A 829 -25.71 -5.36 22.36
N ILE A 830 -25.75 -4.71 21.21
CA ILE A 830 -25.53 -5.34 19.90
C ILE A 830 -24.25 -4.74 19.35
N THR A 831 -23.28 -5.61 19.02
CA THR A 831 -22.04 -5.22 18.34
C THR A 831 -22.02 -5.73 16.91
N ASP A 832 -21.20 -5.10 16.08
CA ASP A 832 -20.77 -5.70 14.82
C ASP A 832 -19.78 -6.86 15.08
N MET A 833 -19.27 -7.46 14.00
CA MET A 833 -18.30 -8.55 14.06
C MET A 833 -16.88 -8.12 14.49
N THR A 834 -16.59 -6.82 14.60
CA THR A 834 -15.33 -6.27 15.15
C THR A 834 -15.40 -6.04 16.66
N GLY A 835 -16.61 -6.06 17.23
CA GLY A 835 -16.87 -5.80 18.66
C GLY A 835 -17.25 -4.36 18.97
N LYS A 836 -17.40 -3.49 17.96
CA LYS A 836 -17.91 -2.12 18.12
C LYS A 836 -19.41 -2.18 18.44
N GLU A 837 -19.83 -1.52 19.50
CA GLU A 837 -21.25 -1.41 19.87
C GLU A 837 -22.00 -0.55 18.84
N ILE A 838 -23.07 -1.11 18.26
CA ILE A 838 -23.90 -0.51 17.21
C ILE A 838 -25.26 -0.08 17.77
N MET A 839 -25.79 -0.80 18.77
CA MET A 839 -27.07 -0.51 19.39
C MET A 839 -27.11 -1.04 20.83
N GLN A 840 -27.85 -0.36 21.71
CA GLN A 840 -28.21 -0.88 23.03
C GLN A 840 -29.71 -0.73 23.28
N GLY A 841 -30.28 -1.59 24.11
CA GLY A 841 -31.69 -1.59 24.46
C GLY A 841 -32.00 -2.56 25.60
N ASN A 842 -33.28 -2.90 25.74
CA ASN A 842 -33.74 -3.91 26.70
C ASN A 842 -34.75 -4.82 25.99
N LEU A 843 -34.68 -6.12 26.27
CA LEU A 843 -35.80 -7.03 26.00
C LEU A 843 -37.01 -6.58 26.82
N ARG A 844 -38.17 -6.52 26.19
CA ARG A 844 -39.49 -6.39 26.82
C ARG A 844 -40.36 -7.54 26.35
N GLY A 845 -40.90 -8.34 27.27
CA GLY A 845 -41.63 -9.57 26.90
C GLY A 845 -40.80 -10.57 26.06
N GLY A 846 -39.48 -10.51 26.18
CA GLY A 846 -38.52 -11.32 25.44
C GLY A 846 -38.19 -10.83 24.03
N ALA A 847 -38.52 -9.58 23.68
CA ALA A 847 -38.29 -8.98 22.39
C ALA A 847 -37.59 -7.61 22.47
N MET A 848 -36.75 -7.28 21.51
CA MET A 848 -36.16 -5.94 21.34
C MET A 848 -36.27 -5.50 19.88
N GLU A 849 -36.73 -4.27 19.66
CA GLU A 849 -36.79 -3.65 18.34
C GLU A 849 -35.39 -3.42 17.77
N ILE A 850 -35.15 -3.86 16.53
CA ILE A 850 -33.86 -3.75 15.84
C ILE A 850 -33.98 -3.31 14.37
N SER A 851 -35.14 -2.83 13.91
CA SER A 851 -35.29 -2.29 12.54
C SER A 851 -34.25 -1.23 12.15
N PRO A 852 -33.67 -0.40 13.05
CA PRO A 852 -32.58 0.53 12.70
C PRO A 852 -31.23 -0.13 12.33
N LEU A 853 -31.08 -1.46 12.45
CA LEU A 853 -29.88 -2.15 11.96
C LEU A 853 -30.00 -2.42 10.46
N HIS A 854 -28.92 -2.16 9.71
CA HIS A 854 -28.81 -2.57 8.31
C HIS A 854 -28.72 -4.09 8.18
N ALA A 855 -28.97 -4.63 6.98
CA ALA A 855 -28.78 -6.05 6.70
C ALA A 855 -27.31 -6.46 6.97
N GLY A 856 -27.08 -7.51 7.75
CA GLY A 856 -25.74 -7.81 8.24
C GLY A 856 -25.67 -8.90 9.31
N VAL A 857 -24.47 -9.08 9.87
CA VAL A 857 -24.18 -10.09 10.90
C VAL A 857 -23.76 -9.38 12.17
N TYR A 858 -24.44 -9.68 13.28
CA TYR A 858 -24.29 -8.97 14.55
C TYR A 858 -24.18 -9.93 15.74
N ILE A 859 -23.68 -9.42 16.85
CA ILE A 859 -23.56 -10.11 18.13
C ILE A 859 -24.42 -9.41 19.19
N ALA A 860 -25.44 -10.09 19.72
CA ALA A 860 -26.22 -9.61 20.85
C ALA A 860 -25.61 -10.12 22.18
N ILE A 861 -25.36 -9.19 23.10
CA ILE A 861 -24.83 -9.38 24.45
C ILE A 861 -25.96 -9.07 25.43
N ILE A 862 -26.62 -10.11 25.93
CA ILE A 862 -27.81 -10.04 26.78
C ILE A 862 -27.39 -10.24 28.25
N GLN A 863 -27.60 -9.25 29.09
CA GLN A 863 -27.12 -9.25 30.48
C GLN A 863 -28.25 -9.63 31.44
N SER A 864 -28.44 -10.94 31.63
CA SER A 864 -29.51 -11.51 32.46
C SER A 864 -29.17 -11.53 33.95
N LYS A 865 -30.18 -11.70 34.82
CA LYS A 865 -29.99 -11.92 36.27
C LYS A 865 -29.19 -13.19 36.62
N LYS A 866 -28.98 -14.10 35.66
CA LYS A 866 -28.20 -15.34 35.82
C LYS A 866 -26.81 -15.28 35.15
N GLY A 867 -26.45 -14.16 34.54
CA GLY A 867 -25.17 -13.97 33.83
C GLY A 867 -25.32 -13.37 32.44
N MET A 868 -24.18 -13.13 31.78
CA MET A 868 -24.09 -12.57 30.44
C MET A 868 -24.20 -13.66 29.38
N VAL A 869 -25.12 -13.50 28.42
CA VAL A 869 -25.34 -14.42 27.30
C VAL A 869 -24.99 -13.71 26.01
N VAL A 870 -24.10 -14.29 25.20
CA VAL A 870 -23.66 -13.71 23.92
C VAL A 870 -24.14 -14.61 22.78
N LYS A 871 -24.82 -14.03 21.77
CA LYS A 871 -25.45 -14.75 20.67
C LYS A 871 -25.32 -13.99 19.34
N ARG A 872 -24.82 -14.67 18.31
CA ARG A 872 -24.79 -14.17 16.93
C ARG A 872 -26.18 -14.25 16.29
N PHE A 873 -26.57 -13.22 15.55
CA PHE A 873 -27.74 -13.24 14.67
C PHE A 873 -27.45 -12.56 13.32
N ILE A 874 -28.31 -12.83 12.34
CA ILE A 874 -28.28 -12.22 11.01
C ILE A 874 -29.48 -11.29 10.92
N LYS A 875 -29.26 -10.02 10.60
CA LYS A 875 -30.31 -9.07 10.22
C LYS A 875 -30.52 -9.18 8.70
N ARG A 876 -31.76 -9.36 8.27
CA ARG A 876 -32.17 -9.20 6.86
C ARG A 876 -32.64 -7.78 6.58
#